data_AF-A0A970ESI9-F1
#
_entry.id   AF-A0A970ESI9-F1
#
_cell.length_a   1.000
_cell.length_b   1.000
_cell.length_c   1.000
_cell.angle_alpha   90.00
_cell.angle_beta   90.00
_cell.angle_gamma   90.00
#
_symmetry.space_group_name_H-M   'P 1'
#
loop_
_entity.id
_entity.type
_entity.pdbx_description
1 polymer ?
#
loop_
_entity_poly.entity_id
_entity_poly.type
_entity_poly.pdbx_seq_one_letter_code
_entity_poly.pdbx_strand_id
1 'polypeptide(L)'
;MTEDILSVARKYLSNKKWETLPKPDPVSVNIIKSELGVQSATAELLCLRGYNTPELARTFISRSEVLHDPRLLPDMDAAIERIATAIDKGEKIVIYGDYDVDGVTSVSILYLYLQKLGANVSYYIPCRSREGYGMSTDAVQSIAADGVKLIVTVDTGITAIEEIEAARQLGCDVIVTDHHECREVLPEAIAVINPRRADSKYPFCDLAGVGVVFKLMCALEAKLRTGGDMIAATTNIKNEYIELAAIGTIADVMPLCDENRLIVGLGLARIENSRRVGLRALIEASDGASNGIRRTERKRKITSSYVSYTLAPRINAAGRIGDAAVAVELFLTDDVRRAGELARRLCEINRERQLLENEIAKEAYVKIESSHDFDNDPVIVLDDENWNAGIIGIVASRVTEKYGRPSILITFEGSGSEKNDNDEGKGSGRSVAGLNLVEVLGRCSEYLVKYGGHELAAGLTVTRSMLPAFRRAINDIVRCEFNGGKIEVDPVLTADIEIEPDECTLSLADELSLFEPCGVGNSPPVFMTCGFLASAVSGISGDRHTRLTLTTPGGSSVTAMCFGCPPDLLGIYGGEIVDVMYTLDVNVFRGEASAQLTVRALRKNEKQILREEEERCLYEKILEGTEPADVNDIPVREDFSAVYRIIRHEVSMGRSIMPIRRLKALLSQIRPVGYIKLRLTLDVLAELKVINKREIEPDVVKLEDNALMTKVILEKSTFLQRVKVRSSGERI
;
A
#
# COMPACT_ATOMS: atom_id res chain seq x y z
N MET A 1 25.15 9.12 8.21
CA MET A 1 23.77 9.16 7.65
C MET A 1 23.43 7.72 7.31
N THR A 2 22.51 7.10 8.05
CA THR A 2 22.14 5.68 7.87
C THR A 2 21.46 5.47 6.50
N GLU A 3 21.62 4.31 5.86
CA GLU A 3 21.04 4.00 4.54
C GLU A 3 19.50 4.12 4.49
N ASP A 4 18.82 3.93 5.64
CA ASP A 4 17.40 4.24 5.85
C ASP A 4 16.99 5.65 5.40
N ILE A 5 17.91 6.61 5.53
CA ILE A 5 17.67 8.02 5.25
C ILE A 5 17.72 8.28 3.73
N LEU A 6 18.56 7.54 3.01
CA LEU A 6 18.71 7.68 1.56
C LEU A 6 17.62 6.95 0.78
N SER A 7 17.10 5.83 1.29
CA SER A 7 16.00 5.09 0.65
C SER A 7 14.67 5.86 0.68
N VAL A 8 14.38 6.55 1.78
CA VAL A 8 13.18 7.40 1.94
C VAL A 8 13.20 8.62 1.02
N ALA A 9 14.36 9.26 0.86
CA ALA A 9 14.54 10.36 -0.09
C ALA A 9 14.33 9.87 -1.55
N ARG A 10 14.93 8.71 -1.90
CA ARG A 10 14.80 8.07 -3.22
C ARG A 10 13.37 7.62 -3.56
N LYS A 11 12.52 7.39 -2.56
CA LYS A 11 11.09 7.08 -2.78
C LYS A 11 10.38 8.19 -3.54
N TYR A 12 10.67 9.45 -3.20
CA TYR A 12 9.98 10.61 -3.76
C TYR A 12 10.80 11.30 -4.84
N LEU A 13 12.09 11.55 -4.57
CA LEU A 13 13.00 12.15 -5.55
C LEU A 13 13.40 11.09 -6.58
N SER A 14 12.82 11.20 -7.76
CA SER A 14 12.98 10.22 -8.82
C SER A 14 13.80 10.79 -9.96
N ASN A 15 14.94 10.17 -10.27
CA ASN A 15 15.67 10.37 -11.53
C ASN A 15 15.08 9.55 -12.69
N LYS A 16 14.00 8.80 -12.43
CA LYS A 16 13.35 7.95 -13.43
C LYS A 16 12.71 8.81 -14.51
N LYS A 17 12.60 8.26 -15.71
CA LYS A 17 11.81 8.87 -16.79
C LYS A 17 10.34 8.90 -16.39
N TRP A 18 9.68 10.04 -16.58
CA TRP A 18 8.23 10.18 -16.36
C TRP A 18 7.54 10.21 -17.72
N GLU A 19 6.45 9.48 -17.85
CA GLU A 19 5.63 9.42 -19.05
C GLU A 19 4.14 9.46 -18.67
N THR A 20 3.29 9.81 -19.64
CA THR A 20 1.83 9.67 -19.53
C THR A 20 1.36 8.52 -20.41
N LEU A 21 0.18 7.98 -20.11
CA LEU A 21 -0.48 7.07 -21.06
C LEU A 21 -0.74 7.79 -22.41
N PRO A 22 -0.80 7.04 -23.52
CA PRO A 22 -1.17 7.60 -24.81
C PRO A 22 -2.55 8.25 -24.75
N LYS A 23 -2.66 9.48 -25.24
CA LYS A 23 -3.94 10.20 -25.22
C LYS A 23 -5.03 9.42 -25.97
N PRO A 24 -6.25 9.31 -25.41
CA PRO A 24 -7.36 8.65 -26.09
C PRO A 24 -7.89 9.50 -27.25
N ASP A 25 -8.81 8.92 -28.03
CA ASP A 25 -9.47 9.62 -29.13
C ASP A 25 -10.19 10.90 -28.65
N PRO A 26 -9.82 12.10 -29.16
CA PRO A 26 -10.42 13.35 -28.74
C PRO A 26 -11.92 13.45 -29.02
N VAL A 27 -12.45 12.71 -30.02
CA VAL A 27 -13.89 12.72 -30.32
C VAL A 27 -14.65 12.01 -29.21
N SER A 28 -14.26 10.78 -28.85
CA SER A 28 -14.83 10.06 -27.70
C SER A 28 -14.79 10.88 -26.42
N VAL A 29 -13.65 11.52 -26.09
CA VAL A 29 -13.51 12.36 -24.89
C VAL A 29 -14.52 13.51 -24.88
N ASN A 30 -14.67 14.22 -26.00
CA ASN A 30 -15.59 15.35 -26.08
C ASN A 30 -17.06 14.92 -26.00
N ILE A 31 -17.43 13.79 -26.62
CA ILE A 31 -18.79 13.23 -26.52
C ILE A 31 -19.11 12.89 -25.06
N ILE A 32 -18.25 12.10 -24.39
CA ILE A 32 -18.43 11.71 -22.98
C ILE A 32 -18.54 12.94 -22.08
N LYS A 33 -17.61 13.89 -22.24
CA LYS A 33 -17.63 15.16 -21.48
C LYS A 33 -18.98 15.86 -21.60
N SER A 34 -19.48 16.01 -22.83
CA SER A 34 -20.72 16.74 -23.10
C SER A 34 -21.99 16.01 -22.62
N GLU A 35 -22.07 14.68 -22.82
CA GLU A 35 -23.26 13.90 -22.51
C GLU A 35 -23.39 13.54 -21.03
N LEU A 36 -22.26 13.38 -20.34
CA LEU A 36 -22.24 13.04 -18.91
C LEU A 36 -22.04 14.28 -18.03
N GLY A 37 -21.68 15.43 -18.60
CA GLY A 37 -21.48 16.68 -17.85
C GLY A 37 -20.29 16.63 -16.90
N VAL A 38 -19.26 15.85 -17.24
CA VAL A 38 -18.02 15.68 -16.46
C VAL A 38 -16.92 16.61 -16.97
N GLN A 39 -15.86 16.79 -16.20
CA GLN A 39 -14.67 17.56 -16.58
C GLN A 39 -13.82 16.82 -17.63
N SER A 40 -12.98 17.55 -18.37
CA SER A 40 -12.15 16.96 -19.44
C SER A 40 -11.25 15.84 -18.93
N ALA A 41 -10.60 16.05 -17.78
CA ALA A 41 -9.75 15.07 -17.14
C ALA A 41 -10.50 13.75 -16.82
N THR A 42 -11.71 13.85 -16.30
CA THR A 42 -12.57 12.69 -16.00
C THR A 42 -12.97 11.93 -17.26
N ALA A 43 -13.36 12.64 -18.32
CA ALA A 43 -13.69 12.02 -19.60
C ALA A 43 -12.48 11.32 -20.23
N GLU A 44 -11.30 11.93 -20.16
CA GLU A 44 -10.04 11.33 -20.64
C GLU A 44 -9.69 10.06 -19.88
N LEU A 45 -9.78 10.09 -18.54
CA LEU A 45 -9.55 8.92 -17.69
C LEU A 45 -10.54 7.77 -17.96
N LEU A 46 -11.82 8.07 -18.23
CA LEU A 46 -12.81 7.06 -18.59
C LEU A 46 -12.43 6.36 -19.91
N CYS A 47 -12.07 7.13 -20.94
CA CYS A 47 -11.60 6.59 -22.21
C CYS A 47 -10.34 5.73 -22.05
N LEU A 48 -9.36 6.19 -21.25
CA LEU A 48 -8.12 5.45 -20.97
C LEU A 48 -8.39 4.10 -20.29
N ARG A 49 -9.47 3.99 -19.51
CA ARG A 49 -9.92 2.74 -18.87
C ARG A 49 -10.81 1.87 -19.76
N GLY A 50 -10.99 2.24 -21.03
CA GLY A 50 -11.79 1.48 -22.00
C GLY A 50 -13.28 1.86 -22.03
N TYR A 51 -13.72 2.84 -21.25
CA TYR A 51 -15.10 3.34 -21.26
C TYR A 51 -15.25 4.48 -22.26
N ASN A 52 -15.06 4.16 -23.54
CA ASN A 52 -14.92 5.13 -24.64
C ASN A 52 -16.24 5.53 -25.34
N THR A 53 -17.38 5.10 -24.82
CA THR A 53 -18.73 5.56 -25.23
C THR A 53 -19.52 6.08 -24.02
N PRO A 54 -20.52 6.96 -24.24
CA PRO A 54 -21.38 7.44 -23.16
C PRO A 54 -22.09 6.34 -22.38
N GLU A 55 -22.50 5.26 -23.04
CA GLU A 55 -23.18 4.12 -22.42
C GLU A 55 -22.24 3.39 -21.46
N LEU A 56 -21.04 3.03 -21.94
CA LEU A 56 -20.03 2.34 -21.14
C LEU A 56 -19.59 3.20 -19.94
N ALA A 57 -19.35 4.49 -20.17
CA ALA A 57 -18.99 5.44 -19.12
C ALA A 57 -20.12 5.58 -18.08
N ARG A 58 -21.38 5.66 -18.52
CA ARG A 58 -22.53 5.75 -17.62
C ARG A 58 -22.70 4.48 -16.80
N THR A 59 -22.51 3.29 -17.37
CA THR A 59 -22.52 2.02 -16.63
C THR A 59 -21.46 2.02 -15.54
N PHE A 60 -20.22 2.40 -15.86
CA PHE A 60 -19.12 2.45 -14.89
C PHE A 60 -19.38 3.42 -13.72
N ILE A 61 -19.88 4.63 -14.03
CA ILE A 61 -20.15 5.67 -13.03
C ILE A 61 -21.35 5.32 -12.16
N SER A 62 -22.43 4.85 -12.78
CA SER A 62 -23.67 4.50 -12.07
C SER A 62 -23.60 3.17 -11.35
N ARG A 63 -22.56 2.36 -11.62
CA ARG A 63 -22.38 1.01 -11.09
C ARG A 63 -23.59 0.13 -11.41
N SER A 64 -24.02 0.17 -12.67
CA SER A 64 -25.21 -0.53 -13.16
C SER A 64 -24.89 -1.88 -13.77
N GLU A 65 -23.71 -2.45 -13.49
CA GLU A 65 -23.37 -3.82 -13.88
C GLU A 65 -24.41 -4.80 -13.32
N VAL A 66 -24.61 -5.91 -14.03
CA VAL A 66 -25.55 -6.96 -13.62
C VAL A 66 -24.75 -8.15 -13.12
N LEU A 67 -25.06 -8.59 -11.90
CA LEU A 67 -24.49 -9.82 -11.36
C LEU A 67 -24.83 -11.00 -12.27
N HIS A 68 -23.83 -11.78 -12.67
CA HIS A 68 -24.00 -12.94 -13.52
C HIS A 68 -24.78 -14.05 -12.81
N ASP A 69 -25.43 -14.93 -13.59
CA ASP A 69 -26.17 -16.06 -13.06
C ASP A 69 -25.23 -17.02 -12.31
N PRO A 70 -25.44 -17.25 -11.00
CA PRO A 70 -24.65 -18.21 -10.20
C PRO A 70 -24.60 -19.63 -10.79
N ARG A 71 -25.61 -20.05 -11.55
CA ARG A 71 -25.68 -21.40 -12.15
C ARG A 71 -24.66 -21.62 -13.26
N LEU A 72 -24.01 -20.56 -13.74
CA LEU A 72 -22.90 -20.66 -14.68
C LEU A 72 -21.59 -21.12 -14.00
N LEU A 73 -21.53 -21.07 -12.66
CA LEU A 73 -20.45 -21.69 -11.91
C LEU A 73 -20.60 -23.22 -11.95
N PRO A 74 -19.50 -23.97 -12.13
CA PRO A 74 -19.54 -25.42 -12.17
C PRO A 74 -20.03 -26.00 -10.83
N ASP A 75 -20.73 -27.13 -10.91
CA ASP A 75 -21.32 -27.88 -9.79
C ASP A 75 -22.28 -27.11 -8.86
N MET A 76 -22.68 -25.88 -9.21
CA MET A 76 -23.61 -25.08 -8.41
C MET A 76 -24.90 -25.85 -8.12
N ASP A 77 -25.42 -26.58 -9.11
CA ASP A 77 -26.62 -27.40 -8.96
C ASP A 77 -26.46 -28.57 -7.98
N ALA A 78 -25.34 -29.29 -8.05
CA ALA A 78 -25.05 -30.38 -7.13
C ALA A 78 -24.94 -29.87 -5.69
N ALA A 79 -24.30 -28.71 -5.49
CA ALA A 79 -24.17 -28.08 -4.19
C ALA A 79 -25.53 -27.66 -3.60
N ILE A 80 -26.37 -26.96 -4.37
CA ILE A 80 -27.68 -26.50 -3.85
C ILE A 80 -28.60 -27.66 -3.50
N GLU A 81 -28.62 -28.75 -4.27
CA GLU A 81 -29.43 -29.93 -3.97
C GLU A 81 -28.94 -30.62 -2.69
N ARG A 82 -27.62 -30.73 -2.51
CA ARG A 82 -27.03 -31.39 -1.35
C ARG A 82 -27.24 -30.59 -0.06
N ILE A 83 -27.08 -29.27 -0.12
CA ILE A 83 -27.34 -28.37 1.02
C ILE A 83 -28.84 -28.37 1.36
N ALA A 84 -29.73 -28.27 0.37
CA ALA A 84 -31.18 -28.36 0.62
C ALA A 84 -31.55 -29.69 1.30
N THR A 85 -31.00 -30.80 0.84
CA THR A 85 -31.21 -32.13 1.45
C THR A 85 -30.71 -32.17 2.90
N ALA A 86 -29.56 -31.56 3.21
CA ALA A 86 -29.06 -31.49 4.58
C ALA A 86 -30.01 -30.73 5.49
N ILE A 87 -30.54 -29.60 5.03
CA ILE A 87 -31.50 -28.76 5.75
C ILE A 87 -32.79 -29.55 6.01
N ASP A 88 -33.37 -30.15 4.97
CA ASP A 88 -34.63 -30.89 5.06
C ASP A 88 -34.54 -32.09 6.02
N LYS A 89 -33.38 -32.76 6.05
CA LYS A 89 -33.13 -33.92 6.92
C LYS A 89 -32.64 -33.54 8.33
N GLY A 90 -32.41 -32.26 8.61
CA GLY A 90 -31.81 -31.80 9.87
C GLY A 90 -30.38 -32.33 10.09
N GLU A 91 -29.66 -32.61 9.00
CA GLU A 91 -28.27 -33.05 9.06
C GLU A 91 -27.38 -31.93 9.63
N LYS A 92 -26.36 -32.31 10.41
CA LYS A 92 -25.38 -31.36 10.94
C LYS A 92 -24.42 -30.94 9.82
N ILE A 93 -24.36 -29.63 9.57
CA ILE A 93 -23.50 -28.98 8.58
C ILE A 93 -22.36 -28.25 9.30
N VAL A 94 -21.13 -28.40 8.80
CA VAL A 94 -19.99 -27.58 9.23
C VAL A 94 -19.50 -26.73 8.06
N ILE A 95 -19.39 -25.42 8.28
CA ILE A 95 -18.70 -24.53 7.36
C ILE A 95 -17.22 -24.51 7.72
N TYR A 96 -16.36 -24.95 6.82
CA TYR A 96 -14.91 -24.97 7.01
C TYR A 96 -14.28 -23.77 6.29
N GLY A 97 -13.81 -22.76 7.01
CA GLY A 97 -13.25 -21.55 6.40
C GLY A 97 -11.74 -21.42 6.59
N ASP A 98 -11.14 -20.44 5.91
CA ASP A 98 -9.79 -19.96 6.22
C ASP A 98 -9.76 -18.91 7.35
N TYR A 99 -8.58 -18.69 7.92
CA TYR A 99 -8.36 -17.78 9.06
C TYR A 99 -8.21 -16.30 8.67
N ASP A 100 -8.13 -15.98 7.38
CA ASP A 100 -7.99 -14.61 6.92
C ASP A 100 -9.34 -13.88 6.82
N VAL A 101 -9.36 -12.68 6.26
CA VAL A 101 -10.57 -11.87 6.24
C VAL A 101 -11.62 -12.42 5.26
N ASP A 102 -11.19 -12.99 4.14
CA ASP A 102 -12.13 -13.53 3.14
C ASP A 102 -12.77 -14.81 3.68
N GLY A 103 -11.97 -15.73 4.23
CA GLY A 103 -12.46 -16.90 4.96
C GLY A 103 -13.40 -16.53 6.12
N VAL A 104 -13.01 -15.60 7.00
CA VAL A 104 -13.84 -15.17 8.15
C VAL A 104 -15.18 -14.57 7.68
N THR A 105 -15.16 -13.72 6.66
CA THR A 105 -16.40 -13.10 6.15
C THR A 105 -17.28 -14.11 5.42
N SER A 106 -16.69 -15.04 4.68
CA SER A 106 -17.36 -16.18 4.03
C SER A 106 -18.08 -17.08 5.03
N VAL A 107 -17.37 -17.50 6.09
CA VAL A 107 -17.96 -18.27 7.20
C VAL A 107 -19.13 -17.50 7.80
N SER A 108 -18.94 -16.22 8.08
CA SER A 108 -19.94 -15.39 8.75
C SER A 108 -21.23 -15.25 7.93
N ILE A 109 -21.14 -14.97 6.62
CA ILE A 109 -22.34 -14.78 5.78
C ILE A 109 -23.08 -16.10 5.56
N LEU A 110 -22.36 -17.20 5.31
CA LEU A 110 -22.98 -18.49 5.06
C LEU A 110 -23.59 -19.06 6.33
N TYR A 111 -22.94 -18.90 7.48
CA TYR A 111 -23.47 -19.34 8.77
C TYR A 111 -24.79 -18.62 9.08
N LEU A 112 -24.81 -17.28 8.99
CA LEU A 112 -26.01 -16.48 9.26
C LEU A 112 -27.15 -16.84 8.29
N TYR A 113 -26.81 -17.14 7.03
CA TYR A 113 -27.79 -17.52 6.03
C TYR A 113 -28.40 -18.90 6.29
N LEU A 114 -27.57 -19.93 6.51
CA LEU A 114 -28.03 -21.29 6.79
C LEU A 114 -28.79 -21.35 8.11
N GLN A 115 -28.35 -20.62 9.14
CA GLN A 115 -29.08 -20.51 10.41
C GLN A 115 -30.48 -19.91 10.21
N LYS A 116 -30.61 -18.88 9.35
CA LYS A 116 -31.89 -18.28 9.00
C LYS A 116 -32.81 -19.23 8.23
N LEU A 117 -32.25 -20.17 7.46
CA LEU A 117 -33.00 -21.25 6.81
C LEU A 117 -33.38 -22.39 7.78
N GLY A 118 -32.96 -22.33 9.04
CA GLY A 118 -33.24 -23.36 10.05
C GLY A 118 -32.28 -24.55 10.03
N ALA A 119 -31.13 -24.42 9.37
CA ALA A 119 -30.13 -25.49 9.31
C ALA A 119 -29.49 -25.75 10.69
N ASN A 120 -29.13 -27.01 10.96
CA ASN A 120 -28.25 -27.38 12.07
C ASN A 120 -26.79 -27.12 11.65
N VAL A 121 -26.35 -25.86 11.75
CA VAL A 121 -25.07 -25.39 11.24
C VAL A 121 -24.09 -25.02 12.36
N SER A 122 -22.82 -25.36 12.15
CA SER A 122 -21.68 -24.92 12.94
C SER A 122 -20.54 -24.53 11.99
N TYR A 123 -19.43 -23.98 12.51
CA TYR A 123 -18.28 -23.60 11.68
C TYR A 123 -16.97 -24.06 12.32
N TYR A 124 -15.95 -24.17 11.49
CA TYR A 124 -14.58 -24.49 11.85
C TYR A 124 -13.63 -23.55 11.12
N ILE A 125 -12.67 -22.98 11.85
CA ILE A 125 -11.58 -22.18 11.28
C ILE A 125 -10.26 -22.73 11.83
N PRO A 126 -9.30 -23.11 10.97
CA PRO A 126 -8.04 -23.68 11.40
C PRO A 126 -7.17 -22.63 12.08
N CYS A 127 -6.33 -23.09 13.02
CA CYS A 127 -5.34 -22.24 13.66
C CYS A 127 -4.05 -22.22 12.84
N ARG A 128 -3.73 -21.09 12.18
CA ARG A 128 -2.56 -20.94 11.28
C ARG A 128 -1.24 -21.44 11.88
N SER A 129 -0.97 -21.12 13.14
CA SER A 129 0.29 -21.46 13.80
C SER A 129 0.41 -22.95 14.12
N ARG A 130 -0.70 -23.63 14.44
CA ARG A 130 -0.73 -25.04 14.84
C ARG A 130 -0.94 -25.98 13.65
N GLU A 131 -1.87 -25.63 12.77
CA GLU A 131 -2.40 -26.52 11.74
C GLU A 131 -1.93 -26.13 10.33
N GLY A 132 -1.43 -24.91 10.15
CA GLY A 132 -1.03 -24.39 8.85
C GLY A 132 -2.22 -23.83 8.06
N TYR A 133 -2.14 -23.94 6.74
CA TYR A 133 -3.15 -23.42 5.81
C TYR A 133 -3.90 -24.57 5.14
N GLY A 134 -5.20 -24.38 4.92
CA GLY A 134 -6.07 -25.34 4.27
C GLY A 134 -6.71 -26.35 5.22
N MET A 135 -7.38 -27.34 4.63
CA MET A 135 -7.98 -28.44 5.38
C MET A 135 -6.89 -29.34 5.97
N SER A 136 -7.19 -29.97 7.11
CA SER A 136 -6.35 -31.01 7.70
C SER A 136 -7.15 -32.29 7.95
N THR A 137 -6.52 -33.44 7.78
CA THR A 137 -7.14 -34.75 8.04
C THR A 137 -7.61 -34.88 9.49
N ASP A 138 -6.85 -34.33 10.43
CA ASP A 138 -7.18 -34.37 11.86
C ASP A 138 -8.45 -33.56 12.17
N ALA A 139 -8.58 -32.37 11.57
CA ALA A 139 -9.80 -31.57 11.69
C ALA A 139 -11.00 -32.28 11.07
N VAL A 140 -10.84 -32.87 9.88
CA VAL A 140 -11.89 -33.66 9.21
C VAL A 140 -12.35 -34.83 10.09
N GLN A 141 -11.41 -35.57 10.69
CA GLN A 141 -11.74 -36.68 11.60
C GLN A 141 -12.50 -36.20 12.83
N SER A 142 -12.08 -35.10 13.44
CA SER A 142 -12.78 -34.49 14.58
C SER A 142 -14.19 -34.05 14.20
N ILE A 143 -14.35 -33.39 13.05
CA ILE A 143 -15.63 -32.93 12.53
C ILE A 143 -16.57 -34.11 12.25
N ALA A 144 -16.07 -35.17 11.62
CA ALA A 144 -16.87 -36.35 11.34
C ALA A 144 -17.28 -37.12 12.62
N ALA A 145 -16.39 -37.20 13.61
CA ALA A 145 -16.66 -37.81 14.92
C ALA A 145 -17.82 -37.11 15.66
N ASP A 146 -17.99 -35.81 15.41
CA ASP A 146 -19.08 -34.97 15.93
C ASP A 146 -20.44 -35.17 15.20
N GLY A 147 -20.55 -36.22 14.38
CA GLY A 147 -21.76 -36.62 13.67
C GLY A 147 -22.11 -35.76 12.46
N VAL A 148 -21.16 -34.97 11.96
CA VAL A 148 -21.35 -34.07 10.81
C VAL A 148 -21.53 -34.89 9.54
N LYS A 149 -22.51 -34.50 8.72
CA LYS A 149 -22.85 -35.19 7.46
C LYS A 149 -22.47 -34.39 6.21
N LEU A 150 -22.28 -33.08 6.36
CA LEU A 150 -21.89 -32.20 5.28
C LEU A 150 -20.88 -31.16 5.77
N ILE A 151 -19.74 -31.10 5.10
CA ILE A 151 -18.78 -30.00 5.19
C ILE A 151 -18.96 -29.12 3.96
N VAL A 152 -19.08 -27.80 4.16
CA VAL A 152 -19.01 -26.80 3.09
C VAL A 152 -17.76 -25.98 3.32
N THR A 153 -16.75 -26.13 2.46
CA THR A 153 -15.54 -25.31 2.57
C THR A 153 -15.81 -23.95 1.96
N VAL A 154 -15.19 -22.91 2.53
CA VAL A 154 -15.25 -21.54 2.03
C VAL A 154 -13.85 -20.96 1.99
N ASP A 155 -13.46 -20.37 0.86
CA ASP A 155 -12.13 -19.78 0.64
C ASP A 155 -10.97 -20.79 0.84
N THR A 156 -11.28 -22.08 0.70
CA THR A 156 -10.30 -23.15 0.82
C THR A 156 -10.85 -24.46 0.25
N GLY A 157 -9.98 -25.46 0.13
CA GLY A 157 -10.36 -26.84 -0.21
C GLY A 157 -10.05 -27.27 -1.65
N ILE A 158 -9.72 -26.36 -2.58
CA ILE A 158 -9.47 -26.75 -3.99
C ILE A 158 -8.26 -27.68 -4.16
N THR A 159 -7.35 -27.70 -3.18
CA THR A 159 -6.16 -28.57 -3.17
C THR A 159 -6.25 -29.73 -2.17
N ALA A 160 -7.35 -29.86 -1.43
CA ALA A 160 -7.52 -30.76 -0.29
C ALA A 160 -7.95 -32.18 -0.70
N ILE A 161 -7.17 -32.83 -1.56
CA ILE A 161 -7.52 -34.14 -2.15
C ILE A 161 -7.60 -35.23 -1.08
N GLU A 162 -6.57 -35.33 -0.22
CA GLU A 162 -6.47 -36.39 0.79
C GLU A 162 -7.49 -36.18 1.92
N GLU A 163 -7.71 -34.93 2.31
CA GLU A 163 -8.64 -34.55 3.37
C GLU A 163 -10.10 -34.80 2.96
N ILE A 164 -10.45 -34.50 1.70
CA ILE A 164 -11.80 -34.74 1.16
C ILE A 164 -12.05 -36.25 0.99
N GLU A 165 -11.05 -37.02 0.56
CA GLU A 165 -11.14 -38.47 0.53
C GLU A 165 -11.32 -39.06 1.94
N ALA A 166 -10.60 -38.54 2.94
CA ALA A 166 -10.78 -38.94 4.34
C ALA A 166 -12.20 -38.62 4.85
N ALA A 167 -12.77 -37.46 4.51
CA ALA A 167 -14.14 -37.11 4.86
C ALA A 167 -15.15 -38.10 4.26
N ARG A 168 -14.96 -38.45 2.98
CA ARG A 168 -15.79 -39.41 2.25
C ARG A 168 -15.76 -40.80 2.89
N GLN A 169 -14.58 -41.28 3.27
CA GLN A 169 -14.41 -42.57 3.97
C GLN A 169 -15.12 -42.60 5.33
N LEU A 170 -15.24 -41.44 5.99
CA LEU A 170 -15.95 -41.28 7.26
C LEU A 170 -17.47 -41.06 7.07
N GLY A 171 -17.97 -41.09 5.83
CA GLY A 171 -19.38 -40.89 5.51
C GLY A 171 -19.83 -39.44 5.70
N CYS A 172 -18.91 -38.48 5.50
CA CYS A 172 -19.15 -37.05 5.50
C CYS A 172 -18.98 -36.51 4.08
N ASP A 173 -20.04 -35.91 3.53
CA ASP A 173 -19.98 -35.28 2.23
C ASP A 173 -19.24 -33.94 2.30
N VAL A 174 -18.56 -33.57 1.22
CA VAL A 174 -17.89 -32.26 1.11
C VAL A 174 -18.39 -31.51 -0.11
N ILE A 175 -18.65 -30.21 0.05
CA ILE A 175 -18.81 -29.23 -1.02
C ILE A 175 -17.66 -28.25 -0.90
N VAL A 176 -16.94 -28.01 -1.99
CA VAL A 176 -15.86 -27.03 -2.05
C VAL A 176 -16.38 -25.73 -2.64
N THR A 177 -16.21 -24.61 -1.93
CA THR A 177 -16.35 -23.26 -2.50
C THR A 177 -15.04 -22.51 -2.33
N ASP A 178 -14.40 -22.21 -3.45
CA ASP A 178 -13.04 -21.69 -3.47
C ASP A 178 -12.83 -20.82 -4.72
N HIS A 179 -11.77 -20.02 -4.73
CA HIS A 179 -11.40 -19.13 -5.83
C HIS A 179 -9.90 -19.19 -6.18
N HIS A 180 -9.10 -19.92 -5.40
CA HIS A 180 -7.69 -20.15 -5.68
C HIS A 180 -7.45 -20.89 -7.00
N GLU A 181 -6.20 -20.82 -7.49
CA GLU A 181 -5.78 -21.51 -8.70
C GLU A 181 -6.01 -23.03 -8.62
N CYS A 182 -6.65 -23.58 -9.65
CA CYS A 182 -6.97 -24.99 -9.73
C CYS A 182 -5.75 -25.81 -10.20
N ARG A 183 -5.54 -26.98 -9.57
CA ARG A 183 -4.60 -28.00 -10.08
C ARG A 183 -5.27 -28.81 -11.19
N GLU A 184 -4.48 -29.59 -11.93
CA GLU A 184 -4.99 -30.50 -12.96
C GLU A 184 -5.98 -31.54 -12.39
N VAL A 185 -5.69 -32.03 -11.19
CA VAL A 185 -6.56 -32.95 -10.46
C VAL A 185 -7.32 -32.17 -9.39
N LEU A 186 -8.65 -32.22 -9.48
CA LEU A 186 -9.56 -31.65 -8.49
C LEU A 186 -9.92 -32.72 -7.43
N PRO A 187 -10.28 -32.30 -6.20
CA PRO A 187 -10.75 -33.23 -5.17
C PRO A 187 -12.09 -33.87 -5.54
N GLU A 188 -12.28 -35.14 -5.15
CA GLU A 188 -13.52 -35.89 -5.37
C GLU A 188 -14.62 -35.49 -4.35
N ALA A 189 -15.04 -34.24 -4.39
CA ALA A 189 -16.14 -33.69 -3.59
C ALA A 189 -17.50 -33.89 -4.29
N ILE A 190 -18.61 -33.71 -3.56
CA ILE A 190 -19.98 -33.70 -4.15
C ILE A 190 -20.12 -32.56 -5.17
N ALA A 191 -19.47 -31.43 -4.91
CA ALA A 191 -19.43 -30.28 -5.78
C ALA A 191 -18.13 -29.50 -5.55
N VAL A 192 -17.51 -29.00 -6.61
CA VAL A 192 -16.34 -28.11 -6.56
C VAL A 192 -16.65 -26.80 -7.27
N ILE A 193 -17.17 -25.81 -6.53
CA ILE A 193 -17.51 -24.50 -7.06
C ILE A 193 -16.27 -23.62 -7.02
N ASN A 194 -15.64 -23.42 -8.18
CA ASN A 194 -14.54 -22.47 -8.33
C ASN A 194 -14.58 -21.85 -9.75
N PRO A 195 -14.57 -20.50 -9.85
CA PRO A 195 -14.68 -19.81 -11.14
C PRO A 195 -13.45 -19.98 -12.05
N ARG A 196 -12.28 -20.35 -11.50
CA ARG A 196 -11.02 -20.61 -12.21
C ARG A 196 -10.89 -22.05 -12.72
N ARG A 197 -11.89 -22.91 -12.51
CA ARG A 197 -11.89 -24.25 -13.10
C ARG A 197 -11.80 -24.18 -14.63
N ALA A 198 -11.05 -25.10 -15.23
CA ALA A 198 -10.86 -25.15 -16.68
C ALA A 198 -12.16 -25.32 -17.49
N ASP A 199 -13.19 -25.94 -16.89
CA ASP A 199 -14.51 -26.15 -17.49
C ASP A 199 -15.55 -25.07 -17.10
N SER A 200 -15.14 -24.05 -16.33
CA SER A 200 -16.00 -22.95 -15.91
C SER A 200 -16.52 -22.15 -17.11
N LYS A 201 -17.84 -21.92 -17.15
CA LYS A 201 -18.49 -21.02 -18.11
C LYS A 201 -18.85 -19.67 -17.49
N TYR A 202 -18.40 -19.45 -16.26
CA TYR A 202 -18.70 -18.24 -15.52
C TYR A 202 -17.95 -17.05 -16.14
N PRO A 203 -18.60 -15.91 -16.44
CA PRO A 203 -17.96 -14.85 -17.23
C PRO A 203 -16.82 -14.12 -16.51
N PHE A 204 -16.79 -14.17 -15.17
CA PHE A 204 -15.84 -13.41 -14.36
C PHE A 204 -15.07 -14.31 -13.38
N CYS A 205 -13.81 -14.61 -13.71
CA CYS A 205 -13.01 -15.60 -12.97
C CYS A 205 -12.37 -15.10 -11.66
N ASP A 206 -12.40 -13.79 -11.40
CA ASP A 206 -11.67 -13.15 -10.30
C ASP A 206 -12.54 -12.88 -9.06
N LEU A 207 -13.64 -13.61 -8.86
CA LEU A 207 -14.39 -13.54 -7.59
C LEU A 207 -13.48 -13.88 -6.39
N ALA A 208 -13.65 -13.16 -5.28
CA ALA A 208 -13.12 -13.61 -3.99
C ALA A 208 -13.84 -14.88 -3.51
N GLY A 209 -13.29 -15.63 -2.56
CA GLY A 209 -13.98 -16.74 -1.89
C GLY A 209 -15.35 -16.31 -1.32
N VAL A 210 -15.43 -15.14 -0.67
CA VAL A 210 -16.71 -14.59 -0.20
C VAL A 210 -17.67 -14.24 -1.34
N GLY A 211 -17.13 -13.91 -2.51
CA GLY A 211 -17.90 -13.69 -3.74
C GLY A 211 -18.52 -14.99 -4.26
N VAL A 212 -17.77 -16.10 -4.24
CA VAL A 212 -18.28 -17.43 -4.58
C VAL A 212 -19.38 -17.87 -3.59
N VAL A 213 -19.17 -17.65 -2.29
CA VAL A 213 -20.19 -17.92 -1.27
C VAL A 213 -21.44 -17.06 -1.46
N PHE A 214 -21.27 -15.78 -1.78
CA PHE A 214 -22.39 -14.90 -2.12
C PHE A 214 -23.22 -15.46 -3.29
N LYS A 215 -22.56 -16.01 -4.31
CA LYS A 215 -23.22 -16.64 -5.46
C LYS A 215 -23.96 -17.93 -5.08
N LEU A 216 -23.35 -18.77 -4.24
CA LEU A 216 -24.02 -19.96 -3.69
C LEU A 216 -25.29 -19.57 -2.92
N MET A 217 -25.22 -18.53 -2.07
CA MET A 217 -26.38 -18.04 -1.33
C MET A 217 -27.48 -17.52 -2.26
N CYS A 218 -27.15 -16.83 -3.36
CA CYS A 218 -28.14 -16.41 -4.36
C CYS A 218 -28.84 -17.62 -5.00
N ALA A 219 -28.10 -18.67 -5.36
CA ALA A 219 -28.67 -19.88 -5.95
C ALA A 219 -29.58 -20.65 -4.97
N LEU A 220 -29.16 -20.78 -3.71
CA LEU A 220 -29.97 -21.37 -2.63
C LEU A 220 -31.25 -20.56 -2.38
N GLU A 221 -31.15 -19.23 -2.32
CA GLU A 221 -32.31 -18.35 -2.10
C GLU A 221 -33.31 -18.46 -3.24
N ALA A 222 -32.81 -18.55 -4.48
CA ALA A 222 -33.63 -18.78 -5.67
C ALA A 222 -34.43 -20.08 -5.53
N LYS A 223 -33.76 -21.18 -5.19
CA LYS A 223 -34.38 -22.50 -5.05
C LYS A 223 -35.36 -22.56 -3.88
N LEU A 224 -34.97 -22.07 -2.70
CA LEU A 224 -35.67 -22.35 -1.44
C LEU A 224 -36.71 -21.30 -1.06
N ARG A 225 -36.60 -20.05 -1.54
CA ARG A 225 -37.45 -18.95 -1.06
C ARG A 225 -38.15 -18.13 -2.13
N THR A 226 -37.60 -18.02 -3.34
CA THR A 226 -38.18 -17.17 -4.40
C THR A 226 -38.79 -17.96 -5.57
N GLY A 227 -38.87 -19.29 -5.47
CA GLY A 227 -39.49 -20.14 -6.50
C GLY A 227 -38.74 -20.13 -7.84
N GLY A 228 -37.42 -19.92 -7.80
CA GLY A 228 -36.53 -19.87 -8.96
C GLY A 228 -36.24 -18.46 -9.49
N ASP A 229 -36.84 -17.39 -8.93
CA ASP A 229 -36.56 -16.01 -9.34
C ASP A 229 -35.17 -15.56 -8.83
N MET A 230 -34.19 -15.59 -9.74
CA MET A 230 -32.80 -15.21 -9.47
C MET A 230 -32.63 -13.72 -9.15
N ILE A 231 -33.46 -12.83 -9.72
CA ILE A 231 -33.37 -11.38 -9.49
C ILE A 231 -33.85 -11.07 -8.08
N ALA A 232 -34.99 -11.63 -7.68
CA ALA A 232 -35.51 -11.51 -6.32
C ALA A 232 -34.53 -12.11 -5.30
N ALA A 233 -33.98 -13.30 -5.59
CA ALA A 233 -33.02 -13.97 -4.72
C ALA A 233 -31.74 -13.15 -4.51
N THR A 234 -31.14 -12.69 -5.60
CA THR A 234 -29.94 -11.83 -5.57
C THR A 234 -30.22 -10.53 -4.82
N THR A 235 -31.41 -9.95 -5.00
CA THR A 235 -31.82 -8.74 -4.27
C THR A 235 -31.90 -8.99 -2.77
N ASN A 236 -32.48 -10.12 -2.33
CA ASN A 236 -32.54 -10.49 -0.91
C ASN A 236 -31.14 -10.66 -0.31
N ILE A 237 -30.28 -11.44 -0.97
CA ILE A 237 -28.92 -11.72 -0.48
C ILE A 237 -28.08 -10.44 -0.43
N LYS A 238 -28.08 -9.64 -1.50
CA LYS A 238 -27.46 -8.30 -1.54
C LYS A 238 -27.96 -7.43 -0.39
N ASN A 239 -29.27 -7.40 -0.15
CA ASN A 239 -29.88 -6.56 0.87
C ASN A 239 -29.59 -7.03 2.30
N GLU A 240 -28.90 -8.14 2.52
CA GLU A 240 -28.57 -8.61 3.86
C GLU A 240 -27.07 -8.75 4.09
N TYR A 241 -26.31 -9.22 3.10
CA TYR A 241 -24.94 -9.72 3.32
C TYR A 241 -23.84 -8.94 2.58
N ILE A 242 -24.20 -7.99 1.71
CA ILE A 242 -23.24 -7.31 0.81
C ILE A 242 -22.11 -6.56 1.54
N GLU A 243 -22.32 -6.14 2.78
CA GLU A 243 -21.31 -5.43 3.58
C GLU A 243 -20.11 -6.32 3.88
N LEU A 244 -20.35 -7.58 4.27
CA LEU A 244 -19.28 -8.53 4.59
C LEU A 244 -18.65 -9.09 3.31
N ALA A 245 -19.44 -9.31 2.26
CA ALA A 245 -18.91 -9.68 0.95
C ALA A 245 -17.92 -8.63 0.43
N ALA A 246 -18.27 -7.33 0.52
CA ALA A 246 -17.34 -6.27 0.14
C ALA A 246 -16.06 -6.24 0.99
N ILE A 247 -16.15 -6.50 2.30
CA ILE A 247 -14.98 -6.51 3.19
C ILE A 247 -14.03 -7.65 2.82
N GLY A 248 -14.53 -8.87 2.60
CA GLY A 248 -13.72 -10.01 2.16
C GLY A 248 -13.05 -9.74 0.81
N THR A 249 -13.83 -9.33 -0.20
CA THR A 249 -13.32 -9.00 -1.54
C THR A 249 -12.22 -7.92 -1.52
N ILE A 250 -12.38 -6.88 -0.71
CA ILE A 250 -11.34 -5.84 -0.58
C ILE A 250 -10.10 -6.35 0.15
N ALA A 251 -10.29 -7.15 1.21
CA ALA A 251 -9.20 -7.63 2.05
C ALA A 251 -8.33 -8.68 1.34
N ASP A 252 -8.93 -9.44 0.43
CA ASP A 252 -8.27 -10.42 -0.43
C ASP A 252 -7.60 -9.79 -1.67
N VAL A 253 -7.70 -8.46 -1.81
CA VAL A 253 -7.00 -7.70 -2.86
C VAL A 253 -7.43 -8.13 -4.28
N MET A 254 -8.67 -8.62 -4.42
CA MET A 254 -9.23 -9.01 -5.72
C MET A 254 -9.37 -7.80 -6.66
N PRO A 255 -9.25 -8.01 -7.99
CA PRO A 255 -9.54 -6.98 -8.98
C PRO A 255 -10.94 -6.37 -8.78
N LEU A 256 -11.00 -5.04 -8.63
CA LEU A 256 -12.23 -4.25 -8.49
C LEU A 256 -12.76 -3.81 -9.86
N CYS A 257 -12.99 -4.81 -10.72
CA CYS A 257 -13.71 -4.72 -11.99
C CYS A 257 -14.96 -5.61 -11.94
N ASP A 258 -15.84 -5.44 -12.93
CA ASP A 258 -17.06 -6.25 -13.10
C ASP A 258 -17.85 -6.47 -11.78
N GLU A 259 -18.17 -7.71 -11.42
CA GLU A 259 -18.97 -8.05 -10.26
C GLU A 259 -18.33 -7.68 -8.93
N ASN A 260 -17.00 -7.80 -8.79
CA ASN A 260 -16.31 -7.37 -7.57
C ASN A 260 -16.46 -5.86 -7.37
N ARG A 261 -16.37 -5.06 -8.44
CA ARG A 261 -16.59 -3.62 -8.37
C ARG A 261 -18.01 -3.30 -7.88
N LEU A 262 -19.00 -4.02 -8.39
CA LEU A 262 -20.40 -3.84 -8.00
C LEU A 262 -20.62 -4.25 -6.55
N ILE A 263 -20.15 -5.44 -6.14
CA ILE A 263 -20.25 -5.96 -4.77
C ILE A 263 -19.63 -4.98 -3.79
N VAL A 264 -18.41 -4.54 -4.08
CA VAL A 264 -17.67 -3.60 -3.23
C VAL A 264 -18.34 -2.23 -3.20
N GLY A 265 -18.75 -1.69 -4.35
CA GLY A 265 -19.41 -0.38 -4.43
C GLY A 265 -20.70 -0.34 -3.60
N LEU A 266 -21.54 -1.37 -3.72
CA LEU A 266 -22.78 -1.51 -2.95
C LEU A 266 -22.51 -1.75 -1.46
N GLY A 267 -21.51 -2.58 -1.14
CA GLY A 267 -21.11 -2.87 0.23
C GLY A 267 -20.59 -1.63 0.96
N LEU A 268 -19.66 -0.88 0.36
CA LEU A 268 -19.12 0.35 0.94
C LEU A 268 -20.21 1.38 1.26
N ALA A 269 -21.14 1.61 0.33
CA ALA A 269 -22.27 2.51 0.53
C ALA A 269 -23.14 2.10 1.74
N ARG A 270 -23.23 0.80 2.01
CA ARG A 270 -24.01 0.25 3.11
C ARG A 270 -23.25 0.24 4.43
N ILE A 271 -21.94 -0.02 4.43
CA ILE A 271 -21.08 -0.04 5.62
C ILE A 271 -21.15 1.31 6.36
N GLU A 272 -21.20 2.45 5.66
CA GLU A 272 -21.33 3.80 6.23
C GLU A 272 -22.53 3.97 7.17
N ASN A 273 -23.59 3.21 6.91
CA ASN A 273 -24.85 3.24 7.64
C ASN A 273 -25.26 1.85 8.14
N SER A 274 -24.27 0.98 8.38
CA SER A 274 -24.50 -0.41 8.77
C SER A 274 -25.38 -0.52 10.00
N ARG A 275 -26.27 -1.51 9.99
CA ARG A 275 -27.04 -1.91 11.19
C ARG A 275 -26.40 -3.07 11.94
N ARG A 276 -25.36 -3.70 11.39
CA ARG A 276 -24.66 -4.83 12.00
C ARG A 276 -23.87 -4.33 13.21
N VAL A 277 -24.23 -4.80 14.40
CA VAL A 277 -23.65 -4.30 15.66
C VAL A 277 -22.14 -4.55 15.73
N GLY A 278 -21.67 -5.70 15.26
CA GLY A 278 -20.25 -6.04 15.17
C GLY A 278 -19.45 -5.10 14.29
N LEU A 279 -19.92 -4.86 13.07
CA LEU A 279 -19.24 -3.97 12.12
C LEU A 279 -19.21 -2.52 12.62
N ARG A 280 -20.31 -2.04 13.19
CA ARG A 280 -20.35 -0.71 13.83
C ARG A 280 -19.34 -0.61 14.97
N ALA A 281 -19.31 -1.59 15.86
CA ALA A 281 -18.38 -1.63 16.98
C ALA A 281 -16.92 -1.63 16.50
N LEU A 282 -16.60 -2.34 15.42
CA LEU A 282 -15.26 -2.36 14.82
C LEU A 282 -14.86 -0.99 14.26
N ILE A 283 -15.76 -0.32 13.53
CA ILE A 283 -15.52 1.03 12.98
C ILE A 283 -15.30 2.03 14.12
N GLU A 284 -16.18 2.02 15.12
CA GLU A 284 -16.09 2.91 16.30
C GLU A 284 -14.78 2.69 17.08
N ALA A 285 -14.40 1.44 17.32
CA ALA A 285 -13.14 1.09 17.98
C ALA A 285 -11.91 1.48 17.14
N SER A 286 -12.00 1.34 15.81
CA SER A 286 -10.90 1.66 14.88
C SER A 286 -10.59 3.15 14.80
N ASP A 287 -11.61 4.00 14.91
CA ASP A 287 -11.47 5.46 14.92
C ASP A 287 -11.04 6.02 16.29
N GLY A 288 -10.80 5.15 17.28
CA GLY A 288 -10.37 5.54 18.62
C GLY A 288 -11.46 6.22 19.44
N ALA A 289 -12.73 5.97 19.12
CA ALA A 289 -13.86 6.43 19.92
C ALA A 289 -14.01 5.52 21.15
N SER A 290 -13.44 5.93 22.28
CA SER A 290 -13.79 5.37 23.59
C SER A 290 -15.12 5.99 24.05
N ASN A 291 -16.13 5.16 24.30
CA ASN A 291 -17.44 5.50 24.88
C ASN A 291 -18.47 6.21 23.97
N GLY A 292 -18.50 5.89 22.66
CA GLY A 292 -19.61 6.32 21.79
C GLY A 292 -19.64 7.82 21.44
N ILE A 293 -18.64 8.59 21.88
CA ILE A 293 -18.47 10.00 21.51
C ILE A 293 -17.58 10.05 20.27
N ARG A 294 -18.16 10.38 19.13
CA ARG A 294 -17.42 10.64 17.89
C ARG A 294 -16.57 11.89 18.08
N ARG A 295 -15.29 11.82 17.68
CA ARG A 295 -14.38 13.00 17.68
C ARG A 295 -14.79 14.05 16.64
N THR A 296 -15.67 13.68 15.69
CA THR A 296 -16.17 14.56 14.63
C THR A 296 -17.67 14.33 14.41
N GLU A 297 -18.43 15.42 14.19
CA GLU A 297 -19.87 15.34 13.89
C GLU A 297 -20.16 14.76 12.49
N ARG A 298 -19.21 14.89 11.55
CA ARG A 298 -19.33 14.33 10.19
C ARG A 298 -18.95 12.84 10.19
N LYS A 299 -19.80 12.00 9.60
CA LYS A 299 -19.47 10.59 9.31
C LYS A 299 -18.29 10.54 8.33
N ARG A 300 -17.27 9.73 8.66
CA ARG A 300 -16.17 9.43 7.76
C ARG A 300 -16.70 8.66 6.55
N LYS A 301 -16.30 9.05 5.34
CA LYS A 301 -16.57 8.28 4.12
C LYS A 301 -15.82 6.96 4.20
N ILE A 302 -16.50 5.84 3.92
CA ILE A 302 -15.89 4.52 3.95
C ILE A 302 -15.46 4.15 2.53
N THR A 303 -14.15 4.18 2.28
CA THR A 303 -13.55 3.82 0.99
C THR A 303 -12.96 2.41 1.05
N SER A 304 -12.65 1.82 -0.11
CA SER A 304 -11.87 0.58 -0.21
C SER A 304 -10.56 0.68 0.57
N SER A 305 -9.84 1.80 0.41
CA SER A 305 -8.62 2.10 1.17
C SER A 305 -8.85 2.08 2.69
N TYR A 306 -9.97 2.64 3.19
CA TYR A 306 -10.28 2.56 4.62
C TYR A 306 -10.46 1.11 5.07
N VAL A 307 -11.17 0.29 4.29
CA VAL A 307 -11.32 -1.13 4.59
C VAL A 307 -9.96 -1.85 4.57
N SER A 308 -9.17 -1.72 3.51
CA SER A 308 -7.87 -2.39 3.34
C SER A 308 -6.83 -2.01 4.39
N TYR A 309 -6.76 -0.73 4.80
CA TYR A 309 -5.73 -0.25 5.72
C TYR A 309 -6.19 -0.11 7.17
N THR A 310 -7.51 -0.15 7.43
CA THR A 310 -8.06 0.04 8.79
C THR A 310 -8.83 -1.18 9.29
N LEU A 311 -9.85 -1.63 8.57
CA LEU A 311 -10.72 -2.71 9.07
C LEU A 311 -10.09 -4.09 8.87
N ALA A 312 -9.67 -4.42 7.64
CA ALA A 312 -9.09 -5.71 7.28
C ALA A 312 -7.87 -6.09 8.14
N PRO A 313 -6.91 -5.19 8.45
CA PRO A 313 -5.76 -5.54 9.28
C PRO A 313 -6.13 -5.96 10.70
N ARG A 314 -7.24 -5.45 11.26
CA ARG A 314 -7.71 -5.83 12.59
C ARG A 314 -8.30 -7.23 12.63
N ILE A 315 -9.03 -7.59 11.57
CA ILE A 315 -9.59 -8.93 11.38
C ILE A 315 -8.44 -9.92 11.13
N ASN A 316 -7.57 -9.62 10.16
CA ASN A 316 -6.45 -10.48 9.76
C ASN A 316 -5.43 -10.68 10.89
N ALA A 317 -5.24 -9.70 11.77
CA ALA A 317 -4.36 -9.85 12.94
C ALA A 317 -4.78 -11.02 13.84
N ALA A 318 -6.09 -11.29 13.95
CA ALA A 318 -6.60 -12.44 14.69
C ALA A 318 -6.14 -13.76 14.08
N GLY A 319 -6.22 -13.93 12.76
CA GLY A 319 -5.72 -15.14 12.08
C GLY A 319 -4.20 -15.29 12.08
N ARG A 320 -3.44 -14.20 12.29
CA ARG A 320 -1.96 -14.23 12.28
C ARG A 320 -1.33 -14.56 13.62
N ILE A 321 -1.82 -13.91 14.68
CA ILE A 321 -1.18 -13.99 16.00
C ILE A 321 -2.17 -14.27 17.14
N GLY A 322 -3.45 -14.47 16.84
CA GLY A 322 -4.51 -14.69 17.81
C GLY A 322 -5.43 -15.83 17.40
N ASP A 323 -6.71 -15.68 17.73
CA ASP A 323 -7.77 -16.61 17.38
C ASP A 323 -8.75 -15.95 16.41
N ALA A 324 -8.82 -16.46 15.18
CA ALA A 324 -9.71 -15.96 14.13
C ALA A 324 -11.21 -16.09 14.50
N ALA A 325 -11.57 -16.99 15.42
CA ALA A 325 -12.94 -17.13 15.91
C ALA A 325 -13.47 -15.84 16.57
N VAL A 326 -12.59 -15.00 17.13
CA VAL A 326 -12.94 -13.68 17.68
C VAL A 326 -13.59 -12.78 16.62
N ALA A 327 -13.09 -12.84 15.39
CA ALA A 327 -13.63 -12.03 14.29
C ALA A 327 -14.95 -12.59 13.76
N VAL A 328 -15.11 -13.92 13.68
CA VAL A 328 -16.40 -14.53 13.35
C VAL A 328 -17.44 -14.19 14.41
N GLU A 329 -17.13 -14.38 15.69
CA GLU A 329 -18.04 -14.07 16.80
C GLU A 329 -18.51 -12.61 16.75
N LEU A 330 -17.61 -11.68 16.39
CA LEU A 330 -17.96 -10.28 16.21
C LEU A 330 -19.03 -10.07 15.14
N PHE A 331 -18.93 -10.78 14.00
CA PHE A 331 -19.90 -10.65 12.91
C PHE A 331 -21.20 -11.44 13.14
N LEU A 332 -21.18 -12.45 14.01
CA LEU A 332 -22.34 -13.26 14.37
C LEU A 332 -23.14 -12.69 15.56
N THR A 333 -22.52 -11.91 16.44
CA THR A 333 -23.20 -11.42 17.64
C THR A 333 -24.19 -10.27 17.34
N ASP A 334 -25.35 -10.32 18.01
CA ASP A 334 -26.33 -9.22 18.07
C ASP A 334 -26.27 -8.42 19.38
N ASP A 335 -25.40 -8.81 20.32
CA ASP A 335 -25.21 -8.07 21.58
C ASP A 335 -24.21 -6.92 21.38
N VAL A 336 -24.70 -5.70 21.53
CA VAL A 336 -23.91 -4.46 21.42
C VAL A 336 -22.73 -4.43 22.39
N ARG A 337 -22.91 -4.92 23.62
CA ARG A 337 -21.83 -4.97 24.61
C ARG A 337 -20.76 -5.96 24.19
N ARG A 338 -21.18 -7.17 23.82
CA ARG A 338 -20.26 -8.22 23.36
C ARG A 338 -19.51 -7.79 22.10
N ALA A 339 -20.19 -7.17 21.15
CA ALA A 339 -19.57 -6.59 19.95
C ALA A 339 -18.49 -5.54 20.31
N GLY A 340 -18.76 -4.66 21.28
CA GLY A 340 -17.80 -3.68 21.76
C GLY A 340 -16.59 -4.27 22.49
N GLU A 341 -16.74 -5.42 23.14
CA GLU A 341 -15.63 -6.18 23.75
C GLU A 341 -14.77 -6.84 22.66
N LEU A 342 -15.38 -7.55 21.72
CA LEU A 342 -14.71 -8.22 20.61
C LEU A 342 -13.97 -7.24 19.69
N ALA A 343 -14.60 -6.10 19.34
CA ALA A 343 -13.98 -5.07 18.51
C ALA A 343 -12.73 -4.45 19.16
N ARG A 344 -12.77 -4.20 20.48
CA ARG A 344 -11.59 -3.75 21.24
C ARG A 344 -10.50 -4.81 21.25
N ARG A 345 -10.87 -6.07 21.44
CA ARG A 345 -9.92 -7.19 21.40
C ARG A 345 -9.20 -7.29 20.05
N LEU A 346 -9.92 -7.15 18.93
CA LEU A 346 -9.29 -7.12 17.60
C LEU A 346 -8.34 -5.91 17.42
N CYS A 347 -8.69 -4.75 17.99
CA CYS A 347 -7.80 -3.58 17.98
C CYS A 347 -6.51 -3.83 18.79
N GLU A 348 -6.61 -4.49 19.95
CA GLU A 348 -5.47 -4.88 20.78
C GLU A 348 -4.55 -5.87 20.05
N ILE A 349 -5.13 -6.95 19.49
CA ILE A 349 -4.39 -7.95 18.72
C ILE A 349 -3.66 -7.29 17.54
N ASN A 350 -4.32 -6.38 16.80
CA ASN A 350 -3.65 -5.65 15.73
C ASN A 350 -2.48 -4.77 16.22
N ARG A 351 -2.61 -4.15 17.40
CA ARG A 351 -1.53 -3.36 18.00
C ARG A 351 -0.35 -4.26 18.38
N GLU A 352 -0.60 -5.41 18.98
CA GLU A 352 0.42 -6.41 19.31
C GLU A 352 1.14 -6.90 18.04
N ARG A 353 0.38 -7.22 16.99
CA ARG A 353 0.94 -7.60 15.68
C ARG A 353 1.82 -6.50 15.10
N GLN A 354 1.39 -5.23 15.14
CA GLN A 354 2.19 -4.09 14.66
C GLN A 354 3.49 -3.92 15.43
N LEU A 355 3.49 -4.13 16.75
CA LEU A 355 4.69 -4.04 17.57
C LEU A 355 5.69 -5.12 17.19
N LEU A 356 5.23 -6.38 17.13
CA LEU A 356 6.08 -7.52 16.79
C LEU A 356 6.59 -7.44 15.34
N GLU A 357 5.77 -6.99 14.40
CA GLU A 357 6.20 -6.72 13.02
C GLU A 357 7.34 -5.69 12.96
N ASN A 358 7.25 -4.60 13.73
CA ASN A 358 8.29 -3.57 13.74
C ASN A 358 9.58 -4.04 14.41
N GLU A 359 9.48 -4.87 15.43
CA GLU A 359 10.63 -5.51 16.09
C GLU A 359 11.37 -6.42 15.12
N ILE A 360 10.66 -7.39 14.51
CA ILE A 360 11.23 -8.32 13.53
C ILE A 360 11.81 -7.57 12.33
N ALA A 361 11.13 -6.53 11.82
CA ALA A 361 11.65 -5.73 10.73
C ALA A 361 12.96 -5.01 11.10
N LYS A 362 13.05 -4.46 12.31
CA LYS A 362 14.27 -3.80 12.80
C LYS A 362 15.43 -4.79 12.90
N GLU A 363 15.19 -5.98 13.44
CA GLU A 363 16.20 -7.04 13.50
C GLU A 363 16.64 -7.51 12.12
N ALA A 364 15.70 -7.71 11.20
CA ALA A 364 15.99 -8.07 9.82
C ALA A 364 16.90 -7.03 9.15
N TYR A 365 16.60 -5.73 9.32
CA TYR A 365 17.44 -4.67 8.77
C TYR A 365 18.86 -4.67 9.35
N VAL A 366 19.00 -4.86 10.67
CA VAL A 366 20.32 -4.97 11.31
C VAL A 366 21.11 -6.16 10.75
N LYS A 367 20.46 -7.32 10.54
CA LYS A 367 21.10 -8.49 9.93
C LYS A 367 21.55 -8.23 8.49
N ILE A 368 20.72 -7.57 7.69
CA ILE A 368 21.06 -7.21 6.31
C ILE A 368 22.26 -6.26 6.28
N GLU A 369 22.20 -5.16 7.04
CA GLU A 369 23.23 -4.13 7.07
C GLU A 369 24.58 -4.64 7.61
N SER A 370 24.58 -5.68 8.44
CA SER A 370 25.80 -6.24 9.03
C SER A 370 26.45 -7.36 8.23
N SER A 371 25.71 -8.08 7.38
CA SER A 371 26.18 -9.36 6.83
C SER A 371 25.80 -9.66 5.39
N HIS A 372 24.86 -8.94 4.78
CA HIS A 372 24.42 -9.23 3.43
C HIS A 372 25.37 -8.65 2.39
N ASP A 373 25.85 -9.49 1.48
CA ASP A 373 26.70 -9.08 0.37
C ASP A 373 25.83 -8.69 -0.83
N PHE A 374 25.54 -7.40 -0.98
CA PHE A 374 24.70 -6.92 -2.07
C PHE A 374 25.31 -7.17 -3.47
N ASP A 375 26.63 -7.37 -3.59
CA ASP A 375 27.25 -7.62 -4.89
C ASP A 375 27.10 -9.09 -5.30
N ASN A 376 27.06 -10.01 -4.33
CA ASN A 376 27.01 -11.44 -4.58
C ASN A 376 25.66 -12.10 -4.26
N ASP A 377 24.80 -11.53 -3.43
CA ASP A 377 23.55 -12.17 -3.02
C ASP A 377 22.34 -11.39 -3.55
N PRO A 378 21.82 -11.72 -4.74
CA PRO A 378 20.63 -11.04 -5.28
C PRO A 378 19.36 -11.29 -4.45
N VAL A 379 19.31 -12.37 -3.65
CA VAL A 379 18.18 -12.75 -2.80
C VAL A 379 18.55 -12.64 -1.33
N ILE A 380 17.76 -11.87 -0.58
CA ILE A 380 17.93 -11.68 0.86
C ILE A 380 17.30 -12.88 1.59
N VAL A 381 18.10 -13.80 2.11
CA VAL A 381 17.60 -14.97 2.88
C VAL A 381 18.00 -14.88 4.35
N LEU A 382 17.03 -14.60 5.23
CA LEU A 382 17.25 -14.41 6.66
C LEU A 382 16.52 -15.46 7.50
N ASP A 383 17.09 -15.80 8.64
CA ASP A 383 16.48 -16.70 9.62
C ASP A 383 16.65 -16.19 11.06
N ASP A 384 15.64 -16.38 11.90
CA ASP A 384 15.72 -16.22 13.37
C ASP A 384 14.70 -17.13 14.06
N GLU A 385 15.07 -17.67 15.22
CA GLU A 385 14.21 -18.56 16.03
C GLU A 385 13.16 -17.79 16.84
N ASN A 386 13.39 -16.49 17.09
CA ASN A 386 12.46 -15.65 17.85
C ASN A 386 11.38 -15.03 16.95
N TRP A 387 11.46 -15.24 15.64
CA TRP A 387 10.49 -14.67 14.70
C TRP A 387 9.19 -15.46 14.68
N ASN A 388 8.08 -14.73 14.62
CA ASN A 388 6.75 -15.34 14.54
C ASN A 388 6.37 -15.68 13.09
N ALA A 389 6.01 -16.94 12.84
CA ALA A 389 5.66 -17.44 11.50
C ALA A 389 4.45 -16.72 10.85
N GLY A 390 3.52 -16.18 11.65
CA GLY A 390 2.39 -15.38 11.17
C GLY A 390 2.78 -13.97 10.68
N ILE A 391 4.00 -13.52 11.00
CA ILE A 391 4.49 -12.15 10.73
C ILE A 391 5.62 -12.11 9.68
N ILE A 392 6.47 -13.14 9.59
CA ILE A 392 7.63 -13.15 8.67
C ILE A 392 7.26 -12.79 7.22
N GLY A 393 6.07 -13.16 6.74
CA GLY A 393 5.62 -12.80 5.39
C GLY A 393 5.34 -11.30 5.20
N ILE A 394 4.88 -10.60 6.24
CA ILE A 394 4.69 -9.14 6.19
C ILE A 394 6.05 -8.44 6.18
N VAL A 395 6.99 -8.95 6.99
CA VAL A 395 8.34 -8.39 7.06
C VAL A 395 9.11 -8.65 5.77
N ALA A 396 8.95 -9.83 5.14
CA ALA A 396 9.51 -10.11 3.83
C ALA A 396 9.04 -9.09 2.77
N SER A 397 7.77 -8.69 2.78
CA SER A 397 7.27 -7.63 1.89
C SER A 397 8.00 -6.31 2.15
N ARG A 398 8.15 -5.90 3.42
CA ARG A 398 8.87 -4.67 3.79
C ARG A 398 10.34 -4.69 3.40
N VAL A 399 11.02 -5.83 3.58
CA VAL A 399 12.41 -6.02 3.16
C VAL A 399 12.52 -5.91 1.64
N THR A 400 11.64 -6.59 0.90
CA THR A 400 11.61 -6.56 -0.57
C THR A 400 11.38 -5.14 -1.10
N GLU A 401 10.42 -4.42 -0.54
CA GLU A 401 10.12 -3.01 -0.91
C GLU A 401 11.28 -2.07 -0.58
N LYS A 402 11.93 -2.24 0.58
CA LYS A 402 13.02 -1.37 1.03
C LYS A 402 14.28 -1.52 0.18
N TYR A 403 14.66 -2.77 -0.12
CA TYR A 403 15.93 -3.08 -0.79
C TYR A 403 15.77 -3.30 -2.30
N GLY A 404 14.53 -3.40 -2.81
CA GLY A 404 14.26 -3.67 -4.23
C GLY A 404 14.78 -5.03 -4.67
N ARG A 405 14.81 -6.02 -3.76
CA ARG A 405 15.36 -7.36 -3.98
C ARG A 405 14.41 -8.42 -3.45
N PRO A 406 14.32 -9.60 -4.10
CA PRO A 406 13.59 -10.73 -3.54
C PRO A 406 14.10 -11.05 -2.13
N SER A 407 13.19 -11.42 -1.23
CA SER A 407 13.56 -11.80 0.14
C SER A 407 12.79 -13.01 0.63
N ILE A 408 13.43 -13.77 1.51
CA ILE A 408 12.89 -14.95 2.17
C ILE A 408 13.25 -14.85 3.65
N LEU A 409 12.24 -14.84 4.52
CA LEU A 409 12.42 -14.87 5.97
C LEU A 409 11.96 -16.23 6.50
N ILE A 410 12.75 -16.82 7.40
CA ILE A 410 12.55 -18.17 7.93
C ILE A 410 12.55 -18.12 9.46
N THR A 411 11.68 -18.92 10.09
CA THR A 411 11.70 -19.17 11.54
C THR A 411 11.62 -20.66 11.80
N PHE A 412 12.36 -21.15 12.79
CA PHE A 412 12.40 -22.57 13.15
C PHE A 412 11.37 -22.90 14.24
N GLU A 413 10.60 -23.95 14.05
CA GLU A 413 9.67 -24.44 15.08
C GLU A 413 10.44 -25.32 16.07
N GLY A 414 10.50 -24.89 17.34
CA GLY A 414 11.11 -25.66 18.42
C GLY A 414 12.03 -24.83 19.32
N SER A 415 11.47 -24.21 20.36
CA SER A 415 12.21 -23.58 21.46
C SER A 415 12.67 -24.61 22.52
N GLY A 416 13.10 -25.79 22.07
CA GLY A 416 13.79 -26.76 22.91
C GLY A 416 15.25 -26.35 23.12
N SER A 417 15.83 -26.68 24.27
CA SER A 417 17.14 -26.21 24.73
C SER A 417 18.34 -26.62 23.86
N GLU A 418 18.15 -27.43 22.82
CA GLU A 418 19.19 -27.92 21.93
C GLU A 418 18.71 -27.83 20.48
N LYS A 419 19.48 -27.11 19.64
CA LYS A 419 19.23 -26.97 18.21
C LYS A 419 19.51 -28.30 17.52
N ASN A 420 18.57 -28.80 16.72
CA ASN A 420 18.75 -30.03 15.94
C ASN A 420 18.89 -29.68 14.45
N ASP A 421 19.77 -30.41 13.76
CA ASP A 421 19.99 -30.30 12.32
C ASP A 421 18.73 -30.62 11.50
N ASN A 422 17.79 -31.37 12.08
CA ASN A 422 16.51 -31.74 11.49
C ASN A 422 15.35 -30.80 11.88
N ASP A 423 15.62 -29.72 12.63
CA ASP A 423 14.57 -28.73 12.93
C ASP A 423 14.02 -28.16 11.61
N GLU A 424 12.69 -28.20 11.46
CA GLU A 424 12.01 -27.61 10.31
C GLU A 424 11.77 -26.11 10.52
N GLY A 425 12.18 -25.33 9.53
CA GLY A 425 11.97 -23.90 9.45
C GLY A 425 10.88 -23.55 8.45
N LYS A 426 9.86 -22.81 8.90
CA LYS A 426 8.82 -22.24 8.04
C LYS A 426 9.30 -20.91 7.49
N GLY A 427 9.29 -20.80 6.16
CA GLY A 427 9.74 -19.62 5.41
C GLY A 427 8.61 -18.94 4.64
N SER A 428 8.69 -17.61 4.54
CA SER A 428 7.85 -16.81 3.65
C SER A 428 8.72 -15.91 2.78
N GLY A 429 8.51 -15.99 1.46
CA GLY A 429 9.25 -15.25 0.46
C GLY A 429 8.39 -14.24 -0.31
N ARG A 430 9.04 -13.18 -0.79
CA ARG A 430 8.48 -12.13 -1.63
C ARG A 430 9.45 -11.81 -2.76
N SER A 431 8.90 -11.61 -3.95
CA SER A 431 9.68 -11.33 -5.16
C SER A 431 9.52 -9.90 -5.65
N VAL A 432 10.29 -9.56 -6.67
CA VAL A 432 10.18 -8.32 -7.44
C VAL A 432 9.62 -8.62 -8.84
N ALA A 433 9.08 -7.60 -9.50
CA ALA A 433 8.58 -7.75 -10.86
C ALA A 433 9.67 -8.30 -11.80
N GLY A 434 9.31 -9.29 -12.62
CA GLY A 434 10.24 -9.97 -13.53
C GLY A 434 10.99 -11.16 -12.93
N LEU A 435 10.70 -11.55 -11.68
CA LEU A 435 11.22 -12.78 -11.09
C LEU A 435 10.11 -13.64 -10.49
N ASN A 436 9.89 -14.83 -11.06
CA ASN A 436 8.98 -15.83 -10.53
C ASN A 436 9.63 -16.62 -9.38
N LEU A 437 9.24 -16.31 -8.15
CA LEU A 437 9.83 -16.92 -6.96
C LEU A 437 9.53 -18.42 -6.85
N VAL A 438 8.35 -18.87 -7.27
CA VAL A 438 7.98 -20.30 -7.18
C VAL A 438 8.78 -21.13 -8.17
N GLU A 439 9.01 -20.62 -9.37
CA GLU A 439 9.85 -21.27 -10.38
C GLU A 439 11.30 -21.40 -9.88
N VAL A 440 11.84 -20.33 -9.30
CA VAL A 440 13.17 -20.32 -8.67
C VAL A 440 13.25 -21.32 -7.52
N LEU A 441 12.24 -21.38 -6.64
CA LEU A 441 12.18 -22.36 -5.55
C LEU A 441 12.10 -23.79 -6.08
N GLY A 442 11.36 -24.02 -7.17
CA GLY A 442 11.27 -25.34 -7.79
C GLY A 442 12.61 -25.89 -8.27
N ARG A 443 13.52 -25.02 -8.68
CA ARG A 443 14.89 -25.36 -9.05
C ARG A 443 15.83 -25.60 -7.85
N CYS A 444 15.41 -25.19 -6.66
CA CYS A 444 16.09 -25.46 -5.38
C CYS A 444 15.37 -26.54 -4.56
N SER A 445 14.42 -27.27 -5.14
CA SER A 445 13.50 -28.15 -4.42
C SER A 445 14.20 -29.28 -3.66
N GLU A 446 15.40 -29.70 -4.09
CA GLU A 446 16.21 -30.71 -3.37
C GLU A 446 16.62 -30.27 -1.95
N TYR A 447 16.62 -28.96 -1.66
CA TYR A 447 16.94 -28.42 -0.34
C TYR A 447 15.70 -28.12 0.52
N LEU A 448 14.50 -28.32 -0.02
CA LEU A 448 13.24 -27.93 0.59
C LEU A 448 12.42 -29.17 0.96
N VAL A 449 11.76 -29.13 2.11
CA VAL A 449 10.79 -30.16 2.52
C VAL A 449 9.47 -29.95 1.77
N LYS A 450 9.02 -28.69 1.68
CA LYS A 450 7.78 -28.26 0.99
C LYS A 450 7.98 -26.85 0.43
N TYR A 451 7.33 -26.53 -0.68
CA TYR A 451 7.24 -25.15 -1.18
C TYR A 451 5.98 -24.97 -2.06
N GLY A 452 5.55 -23.72 -2.22
CA GLY A 452 4.43 -23.37 -3.09
C GLY A 452 4.10 -21.86 -3.03
N GLY A 453 3.19 -21.40 -3.88
CA GLY A 453 2.74 -20.01 -3.93
C GLY A 453 2.48 -19.53 -5.36
N HIS A 454 2.76 -18.25 -5.61
CA HIS A 454 2.66 -17.58 -6.92
C HIS A 454 3.93 -16.76 -7.23
N GLU A 455 3.98 -16.16 -8.42
CA GLU A 455 5.14 -15.43 -8.95
C GLU A 455 5.81 -14.49 -7.93
N LEU A 456 5.02 -13.68 -7.21
CA LEU A 456 5.54 -12.65 -6.30
C LEU A 456 5.56 -13.05 -4.82
N ALA A 457 5.03 -14.22 -4.44
CA ALA A 457 4.96 -14.64 -3.05
C ALA A 457 4.96 -16.17 -2.93
N ALA A 458 5.78 -16.70 -2.02
CA ALA A 458 5.88 -18.13 -1.79
C ALA A 458 6.01 -18.48 -0.31
N GLY A 459 5.56 -19.68 0.05
CA GLY A 459 5.84 -20.34 1.32
C GLY A 459 6.80 -21.52 1.10
N LEU A 460 7.66 -21.81 2.07
CA LEU A 460 8.57 -22.95 2.02
C LEU A 460 8.83 -23.53 3.41
N THR A 461 9.27 -24.78 3.44
CA THR A 461 9.79 -25.45 4.64
C THR A 461 11.19 -25.96 4.32
N VAL A 462 12.16 -25.69 5.19
CA VAL A 462 13.57 -26.09 5.04
C VAL A 462 14.11 -26.64 6.36
N THR A 463 14.95 -27.66 6.34
CA THR A 463 15.61 -28.13 7.56
C THR A 463 16.82 -27.26 7.89
N ARG A 464 17.17 -27.16 9.18
CA ARG A 464 18.30 -26.35 9.64
C ARG A 464 19.61 -26.69 8.95
N SER A 465 19.88 -27.98 8.77
CA SER A 465 21.07 -28.48 8.06
C SER A 465 21.13 -28.09 6.59
N MET A 466 19.98 -27.97 5.91
CA MET A 466 19.91 -27.66 4.48
C MET A 466 19.88 -26.16 4.19
N LEU A 467 19.54 -25.31 5.18
CA LEU A 467 19.44 -23.86 5.01
C LEU A 467 20.71 -23.21 4.38
N PRO A 468 21.95 -23.52 4.80
CA PRO A 468 23.14 -22.95 4.17
C PRO A 468 23.30 -23.34 2.70
N ALA A 469 22.90 -24.57 2.33
CA ALA A 469 22.96 -25.05 0.96
C ALA A 469 21.87 -24.40 0.10
N PHE A 470 20.66 -24.29 0.64
CA PHE A 470 19.54 -23.56 0.02
C PHE A 470 19.90 -22.09 -0.26
N ARG A 471 20.47 -21.37 0.73
CA ARG A 471 20.86 -19.95 0.59
C ARG A 471 21.85 -19.74 -0.56
N ARG A 472 22.80 -20.66 -0.76
CA ARG A 472 23.73 -20.61 -1.89
C ARG A 472 23.03 -20.92 -3.21
N ALA A 473 22.28 -22.01 -3.28
CA ALA A 473 21.61 -22.47 -4.50
C ALA A 473 20.67 -21.40 -5.08
N ILE A 474 19.83 -20.79 -4.23
CA ILE A 474 18.89 -19.77 -4.69
C ILE A 474 19.59 -18.50 -5.21
N ASN A 475 20.65 -18.07 -4.52
CA ASN A 475 21.43 -16.91 -4.96
C ASN A 475 22.17 -17.19 -6.26
N ASP A 476 22.73 -18.39 -6.44
CA ASP A 476 23.43 -18.77 -7.68
C ASP A 476 22.46 -18.88 -8.87
N ILE A 477 21.27 -19.44 -8.66
CA ILE A 477 20.23 -19.51 -9.69
C ILE A 477 19.82 -18.10 -10.16
N VAL A 478 19.49 -17.21 -9.21
CA VAL A 478 19.07 -15.84 -9.56
C VAL A 478 20.25 -15.06 -10.14
N ARG A 479 21.48 -15.25 -9.66
CA ARG A 479 22.67 -14.62 -10.24
C ARG A 479 22.89 -15.03 -11.69
N CYS A 480 22.73 -16.31 -12.03
CA CYS A 480 22.91 -16.82 -13.39
C CYS A 480 21.82 -16.33 -14.35
N GLU A 481 20.56 -16.22 -13.90
CA GLU A 481 19.48 -15.70 -14.73
C GLU A 481 19.56 -14.20 -14.96
N PHE A 482 20.07 -13.46 -13.97
CA PHE A 482 20.16 -11.99 -14.02
C PHE A 482 21.55 -11.48 -14.43
N ASN A 483 22.51 -12.39 -14.66
CA ASN A 483 23.80 -12.27 -15.35
C ASN A 483 24.48 -10.88 -15.34
N GLY A 484 24.73 -10.31 -14.17
CA GLY A 484 25.55 -9.10 -14.00
C GLY A 484 24.90 -7.77 -14.43
N GLY A 485 23.64 -7.78 -14.86
CA GLY A 485 22.84 -6.57 -14.88
C GLY A 485 22.44 -6.26 -13.44
N LYS A 486 22.71 -5.05 -12.95
CA LYS A 486 21.81 -4.47 -11.96
C LYS A 486 20.40 -4.76 -12.46
N ILE A 487 19.48 -5.17 -11.59
CA ILE A 487 18.07 -5.07 -11.95
C ILE A 487 17.86 -3.57 -12.21
N GLU A 488 18.03 -3.12 -13.45
CA GLU A 488 17.73 -1.77 -13.92
C GLU A 488 16.21 -1.70 -14.00
N VAL A 489 15.59 -1.75 -12.82
CA VAL A 489 14.37 -1.03 -12.60
C VAL A 489 14.81 0.44 -12.53
N ASP A 490 15.04 1.06 -13.68
CA ASP A 490 14.56 2.43 -13.85
C ASP A 490 13.12 2.28 -14.34
N PRO A 491 12.13 1.96 -13.44
CA PRO A 491 10.77 1.87 -13.90
C PRO A 491 10.39 3.27 -14.37
N VAL A 492 10.05 3.38 -15.65
CA VAL A 492 9.33 4.56 -16.13
C VAL A 492 8.16 4.77 -15.17
N LEU A 493 8.09 5.96 -14.59
CA LEU A 493 6.94 6.32 -13.77
C LEU A 493 5.86 6.84 -14.72
N THR A 494 4.75 6.11 -14.78
CA THR A 494 3.65 6.44 -15.68
C THR A 494 2.53 7.12 -14.89
N ALA A 495 2.15 8.32 -15.31
CA ALA A 495 0.88 8.94 -14.94
C ALA A 495 -0.21 8.57 -15.94
N ASP A 496 -1.47 8.59 -15.51
CA ASP A 496 -2.60 8.39 -16.42
C ASP A 496 -2.69 9.57 -17.39
N ILE A 497 -2.72 10.80 -16.85
CA ILE A 497 -2.80 12.04 -17.63
C ILE A 497 -1.94 13.15 -17.03
N GLU A 498 -1.59 14.11 -17.88
CA GLU A 498 -1.04 15.40 -17.45
C GLU A 498 -2.16 16.43 -17.37
N ILE A 499 -2.22 17.18 -16.26
CA ILE A 499 -3.15 18.30 -16.09
C ILE A 499 -2.40 19.56 -15.68
N GLU A 500 -2.97 20.71 -16.02
CA GLU A 500 -2.39 21.99 -15.65
C GLU A 500 -2.52 22.25 -14.14
N PRO A 501 -1.61 23.03 -13.52
CA PRO A 501 -1.67 23.34 -12.10
C PRO A 501 -3.02 23.91 -11.65
N ASP A 502 -3.64 24.76 -12.47
CA ASP A 502 -4.92 25.41 -12.15
C ASP A 502 -6.14 24.46 -12.26
N GLU A 503 -5.99 23.27 -12.86
CA GLU A 503 -7.04 22.24 -12.90
C GLU A 503 -7.10 21.41 -11.60
N CYS A 504 -6.10 21.56 -10.72
CA CYS A 504 -6.00 20.87 -9.43
C CYS A 504 -6.97 21.45 -8.39
N THR A 505 -8.26 21.27 -8.62
CA THR A 505 -9.34 21.90 -7.84
C THR A 505 -10.07 20.90 -6.94
N LEU A 506 -10.78 21.41 -5.93
CA LEU A 506 -11.69 20.62 -5.12
C LEU A 506 -12.80 19.99 -5.97
N SER A 507 -13.29 20.71 -6.99
CA SER A 507 -14.31 20.20 -7.91
C SER A 507 -13.84 18.96 -8.67
N LEU A 508 -12.60 18.99 -9.20
CA LEU A 508 -12.02 17.81 -9.83
C LEU A 508 -11.86 16.67 -8.81
N ALA A 509 -11.32 16.96 -7.61
CA ALA A 509 -11.15 15.96 -6.56
C ALA A 509 -12.47 15.27 -6.16
N ASP A 510 -13.57 16.03 -6.02
CA ASP A 510 -14.90 15.51 -5.74
C ASP A 510 -15.40 14.62 -6.90
N GLU A 511 -15.21 15.04 -8.14
CA GLU A 511 -15.63 14.29 -9.34
C GLU A 511 -14.84 12.99 -9.53
N LEU A 512 -13.58 12.93 -9.12
CA LEU A 512 -12.80 11.68 -9.16
C LEU A 512 -13.38 10.59 -8.26
N SER A 513 -14.27 10.92 -7.33
CA SER A 513 -15.00 9.92 -6.55
C SER A 513 -15.93 9.04 -7.39
N LEU A 514 -16.23 9.40 -8.63
CA LEU A 514 -16.94 8.55 -9.60
C LEU A 514 -16.13 7.29 -9.97
N PHE A 515 -14.80 7.33 -9.85
CA PHE A 515 -13.95 6.16 -10.09
C PHE A 515 -13.95 5.16 -8.93
N GLU A 516 -14.42 5.56 -7.74
CA GLU A 516 -14.53 4.66 -6.60
C GLU A 516 -15.50 3.50 -6.89
N PRO A 517 -15.28 2.29 -6.34
CA PRO A 517 -14.15 1.92 -5.47
C PRO A 517 -12.84 1.72 -6.24
N CYS A 518 -11.75 2.31 -5.75
CA CYS A 518 -10.42 2.12 -6.32
C CYS A 518 -9.67 0.94 -5.66
N GLY A 519 -8.84 0.22 -6.43
CA GLY A 519 -8.08 -0.95 -5.98
C GLY A 519 -7.30 -1.61 -7.11
N VAL A 520 -6.90 -2.87 -6.94
CA VAL A 520 -6.37 -3.67 -8.06
C VAL A 520 -7.42 -3.74 -9.17
N GLY A 521 -7.01 -3.71 -10.44
CA GLY A 521 -7.93 -3.65 -11.58
C GLY A 521 -8.64 -2.30 -11.82
N ASN A 522 -8.66 -1.40 -10.83
CA ASN A 522 -9.20 -0.04 -10.96
C ASN A 522 -8.43 0.93 -10.05
N SER A 523 -7.18 1.22 -10.40
CA SER A 523 -6.30 2.04 -9.53
C SER A 523 -6.81 3.48 -9.39
N PRO A 524 -6.50 4.18 -8.28
CA PRO A 524 -6.76 5.61 -8.18
C PRO A 524 -6.05 6.38 -9.30
N PRO A 525 -6.70 7.37 -9.95
CA PRO A 525 -6.08 8.16 -11.00
C PRO A 525 -4.76 8.81 -10.56
N VAL A 526 -3.72 8.64 -11.36
CA VAL A 526 -2.40 9.26 -11.16
C VAL A 526 -2.23 10.41 -12.16
N PHE A 527 -2.00 11.60 -11.64
CA PHE A 527 -1.79 12.80 -12.43
C PHE A 527 -0.31 13.17 -12.43
N MET A 528 0.12 13.79 -13.52
CA MET A 528 1.36 14.55 -13.60
C MET A 528 1.01 16.03 -13.79
N THR A 529 1.70 16.90 -13.05
CA THR A 529 1.61 18.34 -13.27
C THR A 529 2.98 18.96 -13.14
N CYS A 530 3.32 19.77 -14.13
CA CYS A 530 4.61 20.45 -14.20
C CYS A 530 4.50 21.91 -13.72
N GLY A 531 5.54 22.41 -13.05
CA GLY A 531 5.66 23.84 -12.78
C GLY A 531 4.94 24.38 -11.54
N PHE A 532 4.70 23.57 -10.52
CA PHE A 532 4.23 24.08 -9.22
C PHE A 532 5.33 24.86 -8.50
N LEU A 533 4.98 25.97 -7.85
CA LEU A 533 5.88 26.63 -6.89
C LEU A 533 5.73 25.99 -5.51
N ALA A 534 6.79 25.38 -4.97
CA ALA A 534 6.81 24.88 -3.61
C ALA A 534 6.95 26.04 -2.60
N SER A 535 5.84 26.71 -2.28
CA SER A 535 5.81 27.90 -1.42
C SER A 535 6.19 27.62 0.03
N ALA A 536 5.85 26.43 0.55
CA ALA A 536 6.23 26.01 1.90
C ALA A 536 6.50 24.50 1.97
N VAL A 537 7.48 24.14 2.80
CA VAL A 537 7.85 22.75 3.12
C VAL A 537 7.90 22.62 4.64
N SER A 538 7.10 21.73 5.21
CA SER A 538 6.96 21.60 6.67
C SER A 538 6.81 20.16 7.11
N GLY A 539 7.36 19.81 8.27
CA GLY A 539 7.19 18.50 8.88
C GLY A 539 5.91 18.42 9.69
N ILE A 540 5.31 17.22 9.75
CA ILE A 540 4.12 16.94 10.56
C ILE A 540 4.31 15.62 11.32
N SER A 541 3.55 15.47 12.41
CA SER A 541 3.61 14.29 13.29
C SER A 541 5.03 14.01 13.81
N GLY A 542 5.71 15.04 14.30
CA GLY A 542 7.11 14.93 14.76
C GLY A 542 8.07 14.67 13.61
N ASP A 543 7.91 15.40 12.49
CA ASP A 543 8.71 15.31 11.26
C ASP A 543 8.74 13.92 10.58
N ARG A 544 7.80 13.04 10.92
CA ARG A 544 7.66 11.73 10.24
C ARG A 544 7.18 11.86 8.79
N HIS A 545 6.39 12.89 8.49
CA HIS A 545 5.86 13.15 7.15
C HIS A 545 6.12 14.61 6.75
N THR A 546 6.13 14.89 5.44
CA THR A 546 6.27 16.25 4.92
C THR A 546 4.97 16.72 4.30
N ARG A 547 4.60 17.96 4.59
CA ARG A 547 3.54 18.72 3.92
C ARG A 547 4.17 19.82 3.07
N LEU A 548 3.83 19.81 1.79
CA LEU A 548 4.14 20.87 0.83
C LEU A 548 2.90 21.74 0.63
N THR A 549 3.09 23.05 0.55
CA THR A 549 2.12 23.97 -0.02
C THR A 549 2.59 24.32 -1.42
N LEU A 550 1.86 23.86 -2.42
CA LEU A 550 2.16 24.09 -3.83
C LEU A 550 1.26 25.21 -4.34
N THR A 551 1.85 26.23 -4.95
CA THR A 551 1.14 27.36 -5.54
C THR A 551 1.15 27.23 -7.06
N THR A 552 -0.02 27.38 -7.67
CA THR A 552 -0.19 27.39 -9.13
C THR A 552 0.32 28.71 -9.71
N PRO A 553 0.64 28.78 -11.01
CA PRO A 553 0.93 30.05 -11.68
C PRO A 553 -0.22 31.08 -11.54
N GLY A 554 -1.48 30.62 -11.49
CA GLY A 554 -2.66 31.45 -11.23
C GLY A 554 -2.79 31.97 -9.78
N GLY A 555 -1.92 31.54 -8.87
CA GLY A 555 -1.87 32.01 -7.47
C GLY A 555 -2.71 31.19 -6.48
N SER A 556 -3.42 30.16 -6.95
CA SER A 556 -4.13 29.21 -6.07
C SER A 556 -3.13 28.30 -5.35
N SER A 557 -3.50 27.78 -4.19
CA SER A 557 -2.64 26.85 -3.43
C SER A 557 -3.32 25.52 -3.17
N VAL A 558 -2.56 24.43 -3.31
CA VAL A 558 -2.99 23.07 -3.00
C VAL A 558 -1.98 22.41 -2.04
N THR A 559 -2.48 21.57 -1.13
CA THR A 559 -1.62 20.86 -0.18
C THR A 559 -1.16 19.54 -0.79
N ALA A 560 0.14 19.24 -0.74
CA ALA A 560 0.69 17.95 -1.12
C ALA A 560 1.33 17.23 0.08
N MET A 561 1.05 15.93 0.21
CA MET A 561 1.48 15.10 1.33
C MET A 561 2.51 14.06 0.90
N CYS A 562 3.66 14.05 1.55
CA CYS A 562 4.71 13.04 1.41
C CYS A 562 4.79 12.21 2.70
N PHE A 563 4.15 11.04 2.71
CA PHE A 563 4.07 10.19 3.89
C PHE A 563 5.35 9.37 4.12
N GLY A 564 5.90 9.48 5.33
CA GLY A 564 7.08 8.70 5.75
C GLY A 564 8.39 9.33 5.32
N CYS A 565 8.36 10.53 4.74
CA CYS A 565 9.53 11.32 4.37
C CYS A 565 9.59 12.58 5.23
N PRO A 566 10.60 12.71 6.12
CA PRO A 566 10.91 13.97 6.79
C PRO A 566 11.32 15.08 5.81
N PRO A 567 11.09 16.36 6.14
CA PRO A 567 11.40 17.49 5.25
C PRO A 567 12.88 17.55 4.85
N ASP A 568 13.77 17.24 5.79
CA ASP A 568 15.21 17.25 5.56
C ASP A 568 15.66 16.26 4.49
N LEU A 569 14.88 15.20 4.26
CA LEU A 569 15.19 14.13 3.32
C LEU A 569 14.48 14.28 1.98
N LEU A 570 13.45 15.12 1.93
CA LEU A 570 12.68 15.33 0.69
C LEU A 570 13.54 15.96 -0.41
N GLY A 571 14.55 16.74 -0.04
CA GLY A 571 15.44 17.42 -0.96
C GLY A 571 14.73 18.40 -1.91
N ILE A 572 13.57 18.90 -1.53
CA ILE A 572 12.88 20.05 -2.12
C ILE A 572 12.75 21.12 -1.04
N TYR A 573 13.00 22.37 -1.41
CA TYR A 573 12.98 23.50 -0.47
C TYR A 573 12.00 24.59 -0.91
N GLY A 574 11.61 25.44 0.05
CA GLY A 574 10.70 26.55 -0.20
C GLY A 574 11.22 27.50 -1.27
N GLY A 575 10.37 27.84 -2.25
CA GLY A 575 10.67 28.73 -3.37
C GLY A 575 11.18 28.02 -4.64
N GLU A 576 11.32 26.69 -4.63
CA GLU A 576 11.70 25.91 -5.82
C GLU A 576 10.46 25.60 -6.70
N ILE A 577 10.66 25.56 -8.02
CA ILE A 577 9.64 25.08 -8.96
C ILE A 577 9.80 23.57 -9.16
N VAL A 578 8.72 22.83 -9.02
CA VAL A 578 8.71 21.36 -9.01
C VAL A 578 7.66 20.78 -9.95
N ASP A 579 7.97 19.59 -10.48
CA ASP A 579 7.00 18.72 -11.13
C ASP A 579 6.57 17.66 -10.14
N VAL A 580 5.28 17.31 -10.15
CA VAL A 580 4.69 16.42 -9.17
C VAL A 580 3.85 15.37 -9.87
N MET A 581 4.09 14.10 -9.50
CA MET A 581 3.22 12.99 -9.83
C MET A 581 2.47 12.58 -8.57
N TYR A 582 1.15 12.49 -8.63
CA TYR A 582 0.31 12.37 -7.43
C TYR A 582 -1.05 11.73 -7.72
N THR A 583 -1.73 11.32 -6.66
CA THR A 583 -3.18 11.09 -6.68
C THR A 583 -3.89 12.27 -6.03
N LEU A 584 -5.05 12.67 -6.55
CA LEU A 584 -5.84 13.80 -6.04
C LEU A 584 -7.03 13.29 -5.23
N ASP A 585 -7.23 13.83 -4.03
CA ASP A 585 -8.34 13.43 -3.13
C ASP A 585 -8.90 14.66 -2.38
N VAL A 586 -10.08 14.50 -1.81
CA VAL A 586 -10.78 15.46 -0.97
C VAL A 586 -10.39 15.25 0.49
N ASN A 587 -9.64 16.19 1.03
CA ASN A 587 -9.31 16.20 2.45
C ASN A 587 -10.34 17.01 3.24
N VAL A 588 -11.00 16.37 4.21
CA VAL A 588 -11.92 17.04 5.14
C VAL A 588 -11.22 17.20 6.49
N PHE A 589 -10.89 18.44 6.85
CA PHE A 589 -10.24 18.77 8.11
C PHE A 589 -11.02 19.85 8.85
N ARG A 590 -11.37 19.60 10.13
CA ARG A 590 -12.16 20.53 10.97
C ARG A 590 -13.46 21.04 10.33
N GLY A 591 -14.07 20.23 9.47
CA GLY A 591 -15.31 20.57 8.77
C GLY A 591 -15.12 21.21 7.39
N GLU A 592 -13.92 21.67 7.05
CA GLU A 592 -13.61 22.25 5.74
C GLU A 592 -13.07 21.19 4.77
N ALA A 593 -13.59 21.19 3.54
CA ALA A 593 -13.12 20.34 2.46
C ALA A 593 -12.12 21.09 1.57
N SER A 594 -11.05 20.43 1.18
CA SER A 594 -9.98 20.99 0.36
C SER A 594 -9.38 19.92 -0.54
N ALA A 595 -8.88 20.32 -1.71
CA ALA A 595 -8.09 19.44 -2.55
C ALA A 595 -6.75 19.11 -1.88
N GLN A 596 -6.38 17.83 -1.89
CA GLN A 596 -5.10 17.36 -1.38
C GLN A 596 -4.46 16.38 -2.36
N LEU A 597 -3.17 16.60 -2.63
CA LEU A 597 -2.34 15.71 -3.41
C LEU A 597 -1.66 14.71 -2.48
N THR A 598 -1.76 13.43 -2.77
CA THR A 598 -0.84 12.43 -2.19
C THR A 598 0.27 12.18 -3.19
N VAL A 599 1.48 12.64 -2.84
CA VAL A 599 2.63 12.59 -3.73
C VAL A 599 3.03 11.14 -3.97
N ARG A 600 3.32 10.80 -5.23
CA ARG A 600 3.96 9.55 -5.67
C ARG A 600 5.43 9.78 -5.99
N ALA A 601 5.73 10.85 -6.73
CA ALA A 601 7.08 11.27 -7.05
C ALA A 601 7.17 12.79 -7.22
N LEU A 602 8.38 13.31 -7.02
CA LEU A 602 8.74 14.73 -7.12
C LEU A 602 10.06 14.84 -7.88
N ARG A 603 10.18 15.88 -8.70
CA ARG A 603 11.46 16.33 -9.25
C ARG A 603 11.49 17.84 -9.35
N LYS A 604 12.69 18.40 -9.43
CA LYS A 604 12.84 19.81 -9.80
C LYS A 604 12.37 19.98 -11.24
N ASN A 605 11.64 21.06 -11.50
CA ASN A 605 11.27 21.43 -12.86
C ASN A 605 12.53 21.81 -13.65
N GLU A 606 12.54 21.55 -14.96
CA GLU A 606 13.66 21.87 -15.84
C GLU A 606 14.04 23.36 -15.79
N LYS A 607 13.06 24.28 -15.72
CA LYS A 607 13.34 25.72 -15.59
C LYS A 607 14.02 26.06 -14.27
N GLN A 608 13.72 25.33 -13.19
CA GLN A 608 14.39 25.49 -11.90
C GLN A 608 15.85 25.05 -11.99
N ILE A 609 16.12 23.93 -12.66
CA ILE A 609 17.47 23.40 -12.85
C ILE A 609 18.30 24.39 -13.68
N LEU A 610 17.78 24.82 -14.84
CA LEU A 610 18.45 25.80 -15.70
C LEU A 610 18.74 27.10 -14.97
N ARG A 611 17.77 27.62 -14.20
CA ARG A 611 17.97 28.82 -13.39
C ARG A 611 19.09 28.65 -12.36
N GLU A 612 19.17 27.50 -11.68
CA GLU A 612 20.23 27.22 -10.72
C GLU A 612 21.61 27.16 -11.40
N GLU A 613 21.69 26.55 -12.58
CA GLU A 613 22.93 26.48 -13.38
C GLU A 613 23.38 27.86 -13.88
N GLU A 614 22.45 28.70 -14.32
CA GLU A 614 22.71 30.09 -14.71
C GLU A 614 23.20 30.93 -13.51
N GLU A 615 22.50 30.84 -12.37
CA GLU A 615 22.89 31.52 -11.12
C GLU A 615 24.31 31.09 -10.67
N ARG A 616 24.64 29.79 -10.79
CA ARG A 616 25.98 29.25 -10.46
C ARG A 616 27.05 29.73 -11.43
N CYS A 617 26.80 29.65 -12.74
CA CYS A 617 27.73 30.08 -13.78
C CYS A 617 28.04 31.59 -13.67
N LEU A 618 27.01 32.41 -13.38
CA LEU A 618 27.19 33.84 -13.12
C LEU A 618 28.06 34.08 -11.89
N TYR A 619 27.85 33.32 -10.82
CA TYR A 619 28.66 33.42 -9.61
C TYR A 619 30.15 33.13 -9.87
N GLU A 620 30.45 32.07 -10.61
CA GLU A 620 31.81 31.70 -10.99
C GLU A 620 32.49 32.80 -11.81
N LYS A 621 31.78 33.40 -12.77
CA LYS A 621 32.28 34.55 -13.55
C LYS A 621 32.57 35.78 -12.68
N ILE A 622 31.73 36.04 -11.67
CA ILE A 622 31.95 37.13 -10.70
C ILE A 622 33.21 36.86 -9.87
N LEU A 623 33.43 35.61 -9.43
CA LEU A 623 34.63 35.21 -8.70
C LEU A 623 35.91 35.40 -9.53
N GLU A 624 35.88 34.97 -10.78
CA GLU A 624 37.00 35.12 -11.73
C GLU A 624 37.22 36.59 -12.13
N GLY A 625 36.17 37.41 -12.05
CA GLY A 625 36.20 38.81 -12.46
C GLY A 625 35.93 39.05 -13.93
N THR A 626 35.35 38.07 -14.62
CA THR A 626 34.96 38.16 -16.02
C THR A 626 33.63 38.89 -16.18
N GLU A 627 32.78 38.89 -15.14
CA GLU A 627 31.53 39.64 -15.07
C GLU A 627 31.43 40.45 -13.76
N PRO A 628 30.85 41.66 -13.75
CA PRO A 628 30.55 42.39 -12.53
C PRO A 628 29.30 41.82 -11.83
N ALA A 629 29.26 41.88 -10.50
CA ALA A 629 28.03 41.59 -9.75
C ALA A 629 27.02 42.75 -9.89
N ASP A 630 25.71 42.45 -9.93
CA ASP A 630 24.68 43.48 -9.82
C ASP A 630 24.80 44.19 -8.46
N VAL A 631 24.55 45.51 -8.43
CA VAL A 631 24.59 46.30 -7.20
C VAL A 631 23.63 45.73 -6.14
N ASN A 632 22.50 45.18 -6.57
CA ASN A 632 21.52 44.55 -5.69
C ASN A 632 21.99 43.22 -5.12
N ASP A 633 22.99 42.56 -5.72
CA ASP A 633 23.59 41.32 -5.22
C ASP A 633 24.71 41.55 -4.22
N ILE A 634 25.21 42.78 -4.08
CA ILE A 634 26.23 43.11 -3.08
C ILE A 634 25.61 43.00 -1.67
N PRO A 635 26.16 42.18 -0.77
CA PRO A 635 25.60 42.00 0.56
C PRO A 635 25.79 43.23 1.44
N VAL A 636 24.75 43.61 2.17
CA VAL A 636 24.76 44.64 3.22
C VAL A 636 24.85 43.99 4.61
N ARG A 637 25.11 44.79 5.64
CA ARG A 637 25.35 44.31 7.02
C ARG A 637 24.23 43.41 7.54
N GLU A 638 22.99 43.73 7.20
CA GLU A 638 21.81 42.95 7.59
C GLU A 638 21.82 41.55 6.97
N ASP A 639 22.33 41.40 5.74
CA ASP A 639 22.45 40.11 5.06
C ASP A 639 23.45 39.21 5.81
N PHE A 640 24.62 39.74 6.16
CA PHE A 640 25.63 39.03 6.96
C PHE A 640 25.06 38.54 8.30
N SER A 641 24.33 39.41 9.00
CA SER A 641 23.70 39.07 10.28
C SER A 641 22.66 37.96 10.12
N ALA A 642 21.83 38.01 9.07
CA ALA A 642 20.80 37.01 8.81
C ALA A 642 21.43 35.65 8.47
N VAL A 643 22.39 35.63 7.55
CA VAL A 643 23.11 34.42 7.13
C VAL A 643 23.84 33.77 8.30
N TYR A 644 24.61 34.55 9.06
CA TYR A 644 25.36 34.03 10.21
C TYR A 644 24.44 33.44 11.30
N ARG A 645 23.29 34.06 11.55
CA ARG A 645 22.31 33.55 12.54
C ARG A 645 21.78 32.18 12.16
N ILE A 646 21.47 31.95 10.88
CA ILE A 646 20.98 30.66 10.39
C ILE A 646 22.08 29.61 10.45
N ILE A 647 23.30 29.94 10.02
CA ILE A 647 24.43 29.02 10.08
C ILE A 647 24.66 28.57 11.52
N ARG A 648 24.73 29.50 12.46
CA ARG A 648 24.94 29.19 13.88
C ARG A 648 23.85 28.30 14.45
N HIS A 649 22.59 28.56 14.07
CA HIS A 649 21.46 27.73 14.48
C HIS A 649 21.58 26.30 13.91
N GLU A 650 21.75 26.14 12.61
CA GLU A 650 21.82 24.83 11.96
C GLU A 650 23.04 24.01 12.45
N VAL A 651 24.21 24.65 12.59
CA VAL A 651 25.41 24.02 13.13
C VAL A 651 25.19 23.56 14.59
N SER A 652 24.52 24.37 15.42
CA SER A 652 24.19 23.98 16.80
C SER A 652 23.24 22.77 16.89
N MET A 653 22.44 22.56 15.85
CA MET A 653 21.57 21.38 15.68
C MET A 653 22.30 20.18 15.06
N GLY A 654 23.63 20.25 14.90
CA GLY A 654 24.46 19.21 14.30
C GLY A 654 24.43 19.18 12.77
N ARG A 655 23.76 20.13 12.11
CA ARG A 655 23.66 20.22 10.65
C ARG A 655 24.76 21.12 10.12
N SER A 656 25.97 20.56 9.96
CA SER A 656 27.13 21.30 9.43
C SER A 656 27.28 21.19 7.92
N ILE A 657 26.69 20.18 7.28
CA ILE A 657 26.76 19.97 5.83
C ILE A 657 25.38 20.28 5.24
N MET A 658 25.30 21.21 4.31
CA MET A 658 24.03 21.60 3.70
C MET A 658 24.17 22.15 2.28
N PRO A 659 23.18 21.91 1.41
CA PRO A 659 23.08 22.59 0.12
C PRO A 659 22.83 24.10 0.28
N ILE A 660 23.40 24.92 -0.61
CA ILE A 660 23.19 26.38 -0.66
C ILE A 660 21.70 26.71 -0.80
N ARG A 661 20.96 25.92 -1.57
CA ARG A 661 19.50 26.04 -1.73
C ARG A 661 18.72 25.87 -0.41
N ARG A 662 19.18 25.03 0.52
CA ARG A 662 18.58 24.92 1.87
C ARG A 662 18.76 26.22 2.63
N LEU A 663 19.98 26.79 2.61
CA LEU A 663 20.27 28.08 3.25
C LEU A 663 19.42 29.19 2.67
N LYS A 664 19.29 29.27 1.33
CA LYS A 664 18.43 30.23 0.63
C LYS A 664 16.97 30.12 1.08
N ALA A 665 16.45 28.90 1.21
CA ALA A 665 15.08 28.66 1.68
C ALA A 665 14.86 28.97 3.17
N LEU A 666 15.85 28.72 4.04
CA LEU A 666 15.78 29.14 5.45
C LEU A 666 15.85 30.67 5.56
N LEU A 667 16.65 31.32 4.71
CA LEU A 667 16.78 32.78 4.67
C LEU A 667 15.51 33.46 4.20
N SER A 668 14.80 32.91 3.22
CA SER A 668 13.59 33.54 2.67
C SER A 668 12.51 33.80 3.73
N GLN A 669 12.50 33.03 4.82
CA GLN A 669 11.59 33.22 5.96
C GLN A 669 11.93 34.43 6.85
N ILE A 670 13.18 34.90 6.81
CA ILE A 670 13.69 36.00 7.65
C ILE A 670 14.00 37.24 6.81
N ARG A 671 14.77 37.04 5.73
CA ARG A 671 15.24 38.05 4.81
C ARG A 671 15.53 37.39 3.46
N PRO A 672 14.70 37.62 2.42
CA PRO A 672 14.95 37.10 1.08
C PRO A 672 16.32 37.55 0.56
N VAL A 673 17.20 36.59 0.29
CA VAL A 673 18.55 36.80 -0.24
C VAL A 673 18.69 35.96 -1.50
N GLY A 674 19.09 36.59 -2.61
CA GLY A 674 19.38 35.93 -3.88
C GLY A 674 20.59 34.99 -3.79
N TYR A 675 20.74 34.09 -4.77
CA TYR A 675 21.82 33.10 -4.78
C TYR A 675 23.21 33.75 -4.78
N ILE A 676 23.44 34.72 -5.68
CA ILE A 676 24.72 35.44 -5.81
C ILE A 676 25.07 36.11 -4.48
N LYS A 677 24.15 36.91 -3.94
CA LYS A 677 24.32 37.59 -2.65
C LYS A 677 24.63 36.62 -1.49
N LEU A 678 23.95 35.47 -1.44
CA LEU A 678 24.19 34.45 -0.42
C LEU A 678 25.61 33.88 -0.55
N ARG A 679 26.01 33.47 -1.75
CA ARG A 679 27.35 32.91 -1.99
C ARG A 679 28.45 33.93 -1.66
N LEU A 680 28.29 35.19 -2.08
CA LEU A 680 29.19 36.29 -1.71
C LEU A 680 29.28 36.48 -0.20
N THR A 681 28.13 36.45 0.50
CA THR A 681 28.08 36.57 1.97
C THR A 681 28.88 35.45 2.64
N LEU A 682 28.71 34.21 2.18
CA LEU A 682 29.43 33.04 2.72
C LEU A 682 30.95 33.17 2.51
N ASP A 683 31.39 33.62 1.33
CA ASP A 683 32.81 33.75 1.03
C ASP A 683 33.49 34.89 1.79
N VAL A 684 32.79 36.01 1.98
CA VAL A 684 33.28 37.11 2.83
C VAL A 684 33.37 36.67 4.31
N LEU A 685 32.37 35.95 4.82
CA LEU A 685 32.40 35.43 6.19
C LEU A 685 33.57 34.45 6.40
N ALA A 686 33.86 33.63 5.38
CA ALA A 686 34.98 32.69 5.38
C ALA A 686 36.34 33.42 5.29
N GLU A 687 36.49 34.43 4.42
CA GLU A 687 37.70 35.27 4.32
C GLU A 687 38.02 35.94 5.67
N LEU A 688 36.98 36.46 6.33
CA LEU A 688 37.09 37.11 7.64
C LEU A 688 37.21 36.12 8.81
N LYS A 689 37.26 34.81 8.54
CA LYS A 689 37.39 33.72 9.51
C LYS A 689 36.29 33.67 10.56
N VAL A 690 35.12 34.21 10.23
CA VAL A 690 33.91 34.17 11.07
C VAL A 690 33.31 32.77 11.06
N ILE A 691 33.39 32.11 9.91
CA ILE A 691 33.01 30.71 9.71
C ILE A 691 34.15 29.98 9.00
N ASN A 692 34.22 28.67 9.17
CA ASN A 692 34.98 27.84 8.23
C ASN A 692 34.00 27.33 7.18
N LYS A 693 34.29 27.59 5.90
CA LYS A 693 33.53 27.09 4.75
C LYS A 693 34.41 26.13 3.96
N ARG A 694 33.89 24.95 3.65
CA ARG A 694 34.48 24.01 2.68
C ARG A 694 33.39 23.49 1.74
N GLU A 695 33.59 23.59 0.44
CA GLU A 695 32.72 22.97 -0.54
C GLU A 695 33.06 21.47 -0.63
N ILE A 696 32.06 20.61 -0.45
CA ILE A 696 32.22 19.14 -0.52
C ILE A 696 31.84 18.66 -1.92
N GLU A 697 30.74 19.17 -2.45
CA GLU A 697 30.22 18.96 -3.80
C GLU A 697 29.72 20.31 -4.32
N PRO A 698 29.49 20.47 -5.65
CA PRO A 698 28.93 21.71 -6.19
C PRO A 698 27.68 22.15 -5.43
N ASP A 699 27.69 23.35 -4.88
CA ASP A 699 26.61 23.93 -4.05
C ASP A 699 26.27 23.16 -2.76
N VAL A 700 27.13 22.26 -2.29
CA VAL A 700 27.03 21.61 -0.98
C VAL A 700 28.22 22.01 -0.13
N VAL A 701 27.94 22.74 0.95
CA VAL A 701 28.96 23.33 1.81
C VAL A 701 28.95 22.71 3.20
N LYS A 702 30.15 22.46 3.72
CA LYS A 702 30.39 22.25 5.16
C LYS A 702 30.69 23.60 5.80
N LEU A 703 29.92 23.93 6.82
CA LEU A 703 30.01 25.17 7.58
C LEU A 703 30.28 24.84 9.06
N GLU A 704 31.23 25.56 9.64
CA GLU A 704 31.54 25.50 11.07
C GLU A 704 31.57 26.92 11.65
N ASP A 705 31.00 27.08 12.84
CA ASP A 705 31.00 28.35 13.57
C ASP A 705 32.35 28.56 14.27
N ASN A 706 33.00 29.70 14.04
CA ASN A 706 34.24 30.06 14.71
C ASN A 706 33.96 31.00 15.90
N ALA A 707 33.58 30.40 17.03
CA ALA A 707 33.09 31.09 18.23
C ALA A 707 34.09 32.07 18.91
N LEU A 708 35.33 32.19 18.40
CA LEU A 708 36.38 33.06 18.96
C LEU A 708 36.28 34.53 18.52
N MET A 709 35.40 34.88 17.57
CA MET A 709 35.32 36.22 16.99
C MET A 709 34.09 37.01 17.50
N THR A 710 34.31 38.04 18.31
CA THR A 710 33.23 38.87 18.92
C THR A 710 32.94 40.17 18.16
N LYS A 711 33.82 40.63 17.26
CA LYS A 711 33.59 41.83 16.44
C LYS A 711 34.28 41.74 15.09
N VAL A 712 33.50 41.85 14.02
CA VAL A 712 33.95 41.74 12.62
C VAL A 712 33.78 43.09 11.94
N ILE A 713 34.81 43.54 11.21
CA ILE A 713 34.78 44.76 10.38
C ILE A 713 34.70 44.29 8.93
N LEU A 714 33.51 44.40 8.32
CA LEU A 714 33.25 43.87 6.97
C LEU A 714 34.11 44.56 5.90
N GLU A 715 34.48 45.82 6.13
CA GLU A 715 35.32 46.62 5.25
C GLU A 715 36.76 46.07 5.13
N LYS A 716 37.17 45.13 5.99
CA LYS A 716 38.47 44.46 5.89
C LYS A 716 38.49 43.33 4.86
N SER A 717 37.35 42.93 4.31
CA SER A 717 37.28 41.91 3.26
C SER A 717 37.80 42.48 1.95
N THR A 718 38.96 41.98 1.50
CA THR A 718 39.55 42.37 0.22
C THR A 718 38.71 41.85 -0.94
N PHE A 719 38.03 40.71 -0.74
CA PHE A 719 37.08 40.15 -1.68
C PHE A 719 35.87 41.07 -1.88
N LEU A 720 35.22 41.52 -0.79
CA LEU A 720 34.06 42.40 -0.86
C LEU A 720 34.40 43.75 -1.51
N GLN A 721 35.57 44.32 -1.22
CA GLN A 721 36.04 45.55 -1.88
C GLN A 721 36.19 45.35 -3.39
N ARG A 722 36.81 44.25 -3.81
CA ARG A 722 37.02 43.92 -5.24
C ARG A 722 35.70 43.77 -5.99
N VAL A 723 34.72 43.08 -5.39
CA VAL A 723 33.39 42.90 -5.99
C VAL A 723 32.66 44.25 -6.10
N LYS A 724 32.74 45.11 -5.07
CA LYS A 724 32.15 46.46 -5.08
C LYS A 724 32.72 47.36 -6.18
N VAL A 725 34.05 47.41 -6.31
CA VAL A 725 34.72 48.27 -7.31
C VAL A 725 34.39 47.84 -8.74
N ARG A 726 34.35 46.52 -8.99
CA ARG A 726 33.97 45.99 -10.31
C ARG A 726 32.51 46.25 -10.64
N SER A 727 31.62 46.21 -9.65
CA SER A 727 30.20 46.53 -9.81
C SER A 727 29.94 48.01 -10.08
N SER A 728 30.72 48.93 -9.49
CA SER A 728 30.61 50.38 -9.74
C SER A 728 31.20 50.82 -11.09
N GLY A 729 31.82 49.92 -11.86
CA GLY A 729 32.46 50.23 -13.14
C GLY A 729 33.76 51.05 -13.03
N GLU A 730 34.26 51.24 -11.81
CA GLU A 730 35.51 51.95 -11.56
C GLU A 730 36.68 51.00 -11.83
N ARG A 731 37.51 51.31 -12.85
CA ARG A 731 38.76 50.57 -13.07
C ARG A 731 39.70 50.83 -11.88
N ILE A 732 40.20 49.74 -11.28
CA ILE A 732 41.27 49.76 -10.26
C ILE A 732 42.52 50.45 -10.81
#